data_AF-A0A1I7TE90-F1
#
_entry.id   AF-A0A1I7TE90-F1
#
_cell.length_a   1.000
_cell.length_b   1.000
_cell.length_c   1.000
_cell.angle_alpha   90.00
_cell.angle_beta   90.00
_cell.angle_gamma   90.00
#
_symmetry.space_group_name_H-M   'P 1'
#
loop_
_entity.id
_entity.type
_entity.pdbx_description
1 polymer ?
#
loop_
_entity_poly.entity_id
_entity_poly.type
_entity_poly.pdbx_seq_one_letter_code
_entity_poly.pdbx_strand_id
1 'polypeptide(L)'
;MKFPKLLLIAVLIASAILPSTNSNAANDNSFATMSSVTAKGARLTSALNALSLFVQPSLDEEEVFREAISTFFTFNRSVIDDFADIDEGDVTRILNELGNVKNDSFNVADVSNSLYELERIHEKLKIPSLKENFAKSIPSTFGESSIKQFDLSSVDENIWKLDIKNMEFITKPKVLGLILNPNSTETVVKALHELPGQIREIIKLFSIDEIHSKVLSVFTSIEERKTTYELLTKDIIKSILSVKSKILANANSLRNAAKVSKSLSFMCRKVRSTDTHIKLTSLKVDLEDPTFLDTLNEEKSSEALLKVLPPILEISTKVESHWSGIEDILRNEEFRKSSEKLDRVLSLLMEAVPQQVAFQSSVKSIGELFSLIDSTIDATAYGEIEDLVGLLASYKGELEFLSKSDDFINMNAPKSVFAFFDPEKWSYPYYSRLASEKFSTVVERFKNISSSLDNLNDMRGKIATELKDLKWRHRGKKMDEWIKIVFIPFEEKMKESSEVIKRLRSAVNFLKESKNLNLPNFHSQIVLLQKKTQEVKGVVEEELKNLKPKEENEPYYKYMINLRIESSPLREQLMRASHIFGLLDHYDRNQTVFDEFFEKGLALQKKIQNDNSKSEDQKTKMSELESMKKRMDDLKEQMDIRKKRYEGKSMKELFEMRSFIDNLQNLPNPALRTDEWRAIAKSIGDEAADFKKTIDSIFDFDFTLHQRNLIGTFSNYKGYVRYNQLIVKIADIQKRTFYESNYGTIEFVTFVIGSLLVNGSSIRD
;
A
#
# COMPACT_ATOMS: atom_id res chain seq x y z
N MET A 1 -12.97 9.63 -16.23
CA MET A 1 -14.04 8.83 -15.59
C MET A 1 -13.71 7.35 -15.77
N LYS A 2 -13.49 6.67 -14.63
CA LYS A 2 -13.51 5.22 -14.37
C LYS A 2 -12.79 4.27 -15.37
N PHE A 3 -11.48 4.10 -15.12
CA PHE A 3 -10.94 2.76 -14.84
C PHE A 3 -11.82 2.11 -13.77
N PRO A 4 -12.35 0.89 -13.97
CA PRO A 4 -11.57 -0.29 -13.59
C PRO A 4 -11.90 -1.55 -14.43
N LYS A 5 -11.10 -2.61 -14.23
CA LYS A 5 -11.36 -4.02 -14.61
C LYS A 5 -10.87 -4.51 -15.98
N LEU A 6 -9.56 -4.56 -16.21
CA LEU A 6 -8.91 -5.77 -16.78
C LEU A 6 -7.48 -5.97 -16.24
N LEU A 7 -7.32 -5.46 -15.02
CA LEU A 7 -6.27 -5.63 -14.02
C LEU A 7 -6.19 -7.08 -13.50
N LEU A 8 -6.32 -8.05 -14.39
CA LEU A 8 -6.79 -9.35 -13.95
C LEU A 8 -6.23 -10.51 -14.79
N ILE A 9 -5.73 -10.31 -16.02
CA ILE A 9 -5.36 -11.44 -16.92
C ILE A 9 -4.02 -12.05 -16.54
N ALA A 10 -3.16 -11.22 -15.97
CA ALA A 10 -1.77 -11.49 -15.68
C ALA A 10 -1.54 -12.47 -14.50
N VAL A 11 -2.59 -12.91 -13.82
CA VAL A 11 -2.47 -13.81 -12.66
C VAL A 11 -2.64 -15.28 -13.03
N LEU A 12 -3.01 -15.56 -14.27
CA LEU A 12 -3.73 -16.78 -14.56
C LEU A 12 -3.02 -17.80 -15.44
N ILE A 13 -1.68 -17.73 -15.48
CA ILE A 13 -0.86 -18.72 -16.19
C ILE A 13 0.47 -18.94 -15.44
N ALA A 14 0.46 -19.04 -14.11
CA ALA A 14 1.57 -19.65 -13.36
C ALA A 14 1.41 -21.19 -13.22
N SER A 15 0.43 -21.78 -13.91
CA SER A 15 -0.06 -23.13 -13.64
C SER A 15 -0.33 -23.98 -14.89
N ALA A 16 0.29 -23.66 -16.03
CA ALA A 16 0.12 -24.45 -17.26
C ALA A 16 1.45 -24.92 -17.84
N ILE A 17 2.17 -25.75 -17.09
CA ILE A 17 2.85 -26.92 -17.66
C ILE A 17 2.40 -28.10 -16.80
N LEU A 18 1.30 -28.75 -17.20
CA LEU A 18 1.05 -30.12 -16.74
C LEU A 18 1.91 -31.03 -17.63
N PRO A 19 2.85 -31.81 -17.06
CA PRO A 19 3.42 -32.93 -17.78
C PRO A 19 2.28 -33.85 -18.17
N SER A 20 2.18 -34.18 -19.45
CA SER A 20 1.28 -35.23 -19.94
C SER A 20 1.74 -36.57 -19.37
N THR A 21 1.19 -36.98 -18.22
CA THR A 21 1.29 -38.38 -17.80
C THR A 21 0.28 -39.18 -18.60
N ASN A 22 0.79 -40.00 -19.52
CA ASN A 22 0.04 -41.07 -20.18
C ASN A 22 -0.59 -41.97 -19.11
N SER A 23 -1.89 -41.84 -18.89
CA SER A 23 -2.70 -42.88 -18.25
C SER A 23 -3.76 -43.33 -19.25
N ASN A 24 -3.61 -44.56 -19.74
CA ASN A 24 -4.66 -45.28 -20.43
C ASN A 24 -5.92 -45.32 -19.55
N ALA A 25 -6.99 -44.62 -19.92
CA ALA A 25 -8.35 -44.87 -19.44
C ALA A 25 -9.37 -44.18 -20.34
N ALA A 26 -9.83 -44.90 -21.36
CA ALA A 26 -11.08 -44.60 -22.05
C ALA A 26 -12.24 -44.85 -21.07
N ASN A 27 -12.67 -43.81 -20.34
CA ASN A 27 -14.03 -43.60 -19.79
C ASN A 27 -14.16 -42.44 -18.77
N ASP A 28 -13.09 -41.68 -18.45
CA ASP A 28 -13.16 -40.69 -17.37
C ASP A 28 -13.53 -39.27 -17.82
N ASN A 29 -14.73 -38.83 -17.45
CA ASN A 29 -15.25 -37.45 -17.47
C ASN A 29 -14.62 -36.56 -16.36
N SER A 30 -13.33 -36.74 -16.09
CA SER A 30 -12.60 -35.97 -15.09
C SER A 30 -12.35 -34.52 -15.53
N PHE A 31 -12.10 -33.63 -14.57
CA PHE A 31 -11.70 -32.25 -14.89
C PHE A 31 -10.39 -32.20 -15.72
N ALA A 32 -9.45 -33.14 -15.53
CA ALA A 32 -8.28 -33.26 -16.39
C ALA A 32 -8.63 -33.56 -17.85
N THR A 33 -9.55 -34.52 -18.09
CA THR A 33 -10.02 -34.84 -19.43
C THR A 33 -10.71 -33.64 -20.07
N MET A 34 -11.58 -32.94 -19.34
CA MET A 34 -12.25 -31.73 -19.80
C MET A 34 -11.27 -30.62 -20.17
N SER A 35 -10.23 -30.43 -19.34
CA SER A 35 -9.14 -29.48 -19.61
C SER A 35 -8.40 -29.83 -20.90
N SER A 36 -8.07 -31.11 -21.09
CA SER A 36 -7.38 -31.60 -22.28
C SER A 36 -8.22 -31.39 -23.55
N VAL A 37 -9.48 -31.85 -23.56
CA VAL A 37 -10.36 -31.76 -24.75
C VAL A 37 -10.65 -30.30 -25.12
N THR A 38 -10.87 -29.42 -24.14
CA THR A 38 -11.05 -27.98 -24.41
C THR A 38 -9.77 -27.32 -24.94
N ALA A 39 -8.58 -27.72 -24.47
CA ALA A 39 -7.30 -27.26 -25.03
C ALA A 39 -7.12 -27.70 -26.50
N LYS A 40 -7.49 -28.95 -26.84
CA LYS A 40 -7.49 -29.45 -28.21
C LYS A 40 -8.41 -28.63 -29.11
N GLY A 41 -9.62 -28.34 -28.63
CA GLY A 41 -10.57 -27.46 -29.32
C GLY A 41 -9.98 -26.08 -29.57
N ALA A 42 -9.35 -25.46 -28.56
CA ALA A 42 -8.71 -24.16 -28.71
C ALA A 42 -7.58 -24.16 -29.75
N ARG A 43 -6.73 -25.20 -29.78
CA ARG A 43 -5.67 -25.34 -30.80
C ARG A 43 -6.27 -25.44 -32.20
N LEU A 44 -7.31 -26.23 -32.39
CA LEU A 44 -7.91 -26.43 -33.71
C LEU A 44 -8.64 -25.17 -34.19
N THR A 45 -9.38 -24.49 -33.31
CA THR A 45 -9.93 -23.16 -33.60
C THR A 45 -8.83 -22.16 -33.97
N SER A 46 -7.69 -22.17 -33.27
CA SER A 46 -6.54 -21.32 -33.60
C SER A 46 -6.02 -21.60 -35.01
N ALA A 47 -5.81 -22.86 -35.36
CA ALA A 47 -5.28 -23.23 -36.68
C ALA A 47 -6.25 -22.91 -37.82
N LEU A 48 -7.56 -23.11 -37.62
CA LEU A 48 -8.57 -22.76 -38.62
C LEU A 48 -8.71 -21.24 -38.78
N ASN A 49 -8.63 -20.48 -37.68
CA ASN A 49 -8.57 -19.01 -37.75
C ASN A 49 -7.28 -18.54 -38.44
N ALA A 50 -6.13 -19.18 -38.19
CA ALA A 50 -4.88 -18.91 -38.91
C ALA A 50 -5.03 -19.12 -40.42
N LEU A 51 -5.59 -20.27 -40.83
CA LEU A 51 -5.86 -20.56 -42.23
C LEU A 51 -6.73 -19.48 -42.86
N SER A 52 -7.81 -19.09 -42.16
CA SER A 52 -8.75 -18.08 -42.66
C SER A 52 -8.12 -16.71 -42.88
N LEU A 53 -7.17 -16.32 -42.02
CA LEU A 53 -6.40 -15.08 -42.13
C LEU A 53 -5.56 -15.09 -43.40
N PHE A 54 -4.85 -16.19 -43.63
CA PHE A 54 -3.89 -16.30 -44.73
C PHE A 54 -4.52 -16.45 -46.11
N VAL A 55 -5.80 -16.82 -46.18
CA VAL A 55 -6.53 -16.91 -47.46
C VAL A 55 -7.38 -15.68 -47.75
N GLN A 56 -7.39 -14.67 -46.87
CA GLN A 56 -8.19 -13.46 -47.05
C GLN A 56 -7.40 -12.38 -47.81
N PRO A 57 -7.84 -11.96 -49.01
CA PRO A 57 -7.06 -11.07 -49.89
C PRO A 57 -7.08 -9.57 -49.52
N SER A 58 -7.62 -9.16 -48.35
CA SER A 58 -8.03 -7.77 -48.10
C SER A 58 -7.52 -7.11 -46.81
N LEU A 59 -6.57 -7.71 -46.09
CA LEU A 59 -6.05 -7.13 -44.84
C LEU A 59 -4.72 -6.42 -45.12
N ASP A 60 -4.50 -5.29 -44.46
CA ASP A 60 -3.20 -4.60 -44.44
C ASP A 60 -2.10 -5.56 -43.94
N GLU A 61 -0.91 -5.56 -44.54
CA GLU A 61 0.20 -6.45 -44.20
C GLU A 61 0.56 -6.36 -42.71
N GLU A 62 0.45 -5.17 -42.10
CA GLU A 62 0.65 -5.01 -40.66
C GLU A 62 -0.45 -5.65 -39.81
N GLU A 63 -1.70 -5.57 -40.24
CA GLU A 63 -2.81 -6.18 -39.53
C GLU A 63 -2.76 -7.71 -39.65
N VAL A 64 -2.39 -8.24 -40.82
CA VAL A 64 -2.14 -9.67 -41.03
C VAL A 64 -1.03 -10.17 -40.12
N PHE A 65 0.08 -9.42 -40.00
CA PHE A 65 1.17 -9.79 -39.10
C PHE A 65 0.70 -9.82 -37.63
N ARG A 66 0.01 -8.77 -37.16
CA ARG A 66 -0.49 -8.69 -35.78
C ARG A 66 -1.43 -9.85 -35.45
N GLU A 67 -2.33 -10.20 -36.37
CA GLU A 67 -3.27 -11.32 -36.22
C GLU A 67 -2.59 -12.71 -36.36
N ALA A 68 -1.55 -12.84 -37.17
CA ALA A 68 -0.77 -14.07 -37.28
C ALA A 68 -0.01 -14.37 -35.98
N ILE A 69 0.67 -13.35 -35.42
CA ILE A 69 1.33 -13.46 -34.10
C ILE A 69 0.30 -13.79 -33.02
N SER A 70 -0.88 -13.14 -33.05
CA SER A 70 -1.93 -13.41 -32.08
C SER A 70 -2.44 -14.84 -32.17
N THR A 71 -2.30 -15.50 -33.31
CA THR A 71 -2.76 -16.86 -33.56
C THR A 71 -1.78 -17.93 -33.07
N PHE A 72 -0.49 -17.79 -33.36
CA PHE A 72 0.54 -18.75 -32.93
C PHE A 72 1.01 -18.56 -31.49
N PHE A 73 0.71 -17.42 -30.88
CA PHE A 73 1.14 -17.11 -29.53
C PHE A 73 -0.02 -16.71 -28.62
N THR A 74 0.15 -16.95 -27.32
CA THR A 74 -0.85 -16.64 -26.28
C THR A 74 -0.83 -15.16 -25.84
N PHE A 75 -0.32 -14.27 -26.70
CA PHE A 75 -0.29 -12.83 -26.43
C PHE A 75 -1.59 -12.15 -26.86
N ASN A 76 -2.02 -11.18 -26.06
CA ASN A 76 -3.13 -10.32 -26.44
C ASN A 76 -2.65 -9.33 -27.52
N ARG A 77 -3.56 -8.87 -28.38
CA ARG A 77 -3.29 -7.86 -29.41
C ARG A 77 -2.53 -6.64 -28.88
N SER A 78 -2.89 -6.12 -27.70
CA SER A 78 -2.17 -4.98 -27.09
C SER A 78 -0.68 -5.23 -26.81
N VAL A 79 -0.30 -6.47 -26.47
CA VAL A 79 1.11 -6.83 -26.22
C VAL A 79 1.86 -6.98 -27.55
N ILE A 80 1.15 -7.45 -28.58
CA ILE A 80 1.65 -7.55 -29.94
C ILE A 80 1.80 -6.15 -30.54
N ASP A 81 0.89 -5.23 -30.21
CA ASP A 81 0.96 -3.85 -30.61
C ASP A 81 2.16 -3.15 -29.96
N ASP A 82 2.31 -3.29 -28.64
CA ASP A 82 3.49 -2.77 -27.92
C ASP A 82 4.82 -3.36 -28.42
N PHE A 83 4.79 -4.57 -29.01
CA PHE A 83 5.96 -5.27 -29.56
C PHE A 83 6.28 -4.85 -31.00
N ALA A 84 5.24 -4.66 -31.82
CA ALA A 84 5.35 -4.18 -33.19
C ALA A 84 5.74 -2.69 -33.26
N ASP A 85 5.38 -1.92 -32.23
CA ASP A 85 5.59 -0.47 -32.18
C ASP A 85 6.91 -0.06 -31.48
N ILE A 86 7.79 -1.01 -31.14
CA ILE A 86 9.13 -0.69 -30.63
C ILE A 86 9.94 -0.12 -31.80
N ASP A 87 10.26 1.18 -31.75
CA ASP A 87 11.17 1.86 -32.68
C ASP A 87 12.57 2.04 -32.06
N GLU A 88 13.59 1.60 -32.80
CA GLU A 88 14.99 1.64 -32.37
C GLU A 88 15.44 3.09 -32.24
N GLY A 89 15.00 3.95 -33.16
CA GLY A 89 15.32 5.37 -33.17
C GLY A 89 14.78 6.07 -31.94
N ASP A 90 13.53 5.78 -31.56
CA ASP A 90 12.93 6.29 -30.34
C ASP A 90 13.66 5.77 -29.08
N VAL A 91 13.92 4.47 -28.99
CA VAL A 91 14.64 3.87 -27.84
C VAL A 91 16.06 4.43 -27.72
N THR A 92 16.77 4.58 -28.83
CA THR A 92 18.12 5.19 -28.88
C THR A 92 18.09 6.63 -28.40
N ARG A 93 17.13 7.43 -28.90
CA ARG A 93 16.93 8.82 -28.45
C ARG A 93 16.69 8.87 -26.95
N ILE A 94 15.80 8.03 -26.44
CA ILE A 94 15.42 7.93 -25.01
C ILE A 94 16.62 7.57 -24.14
N LEU A 95 17.39 6.54 -24.51
CA LEU A 95 18.55 6.10 -23.73
C LEU A 95 19.66 7.14 -23.76
N ASN A 96 19.82 7.86 -24.88
CA ASN A 96 20.72 9.00 -24.96
C ASN A 96 20.24 10.17 -24.09
N GLU A 97 18.94 10.49 -24.08
CA GLU A 97 18.36 11.52 -23.21
C GLU A 97 18.56 11.18 -21.72
N LEU A 98 18.40 9.91 -21.33
CA LEU A 98 18.63 9.42 -19.97
C LEU A 98 20.11 9.33 -19.60
N GLY A 99 20.97 8.87 -20.52
CA GLY A 99 22.41 8.75 -20.30
C GLY A 99 23.12 10.09 -20.16
N ASN A 100 22.54 11.14 -20.74
CA ASN A 100 23.04 12.51 -20.62
C ASN A 100 22.49 13.27 -19.39
N VAL A 101 21.75 12.59 -18.50
CA VAL A 101 21.29 13.16 -17.22
C VAL A 101 22.50 13.38 -16.32
N LYS A 102 22.98 14.63 -16.28
CA LYS A 102 24.02 15.07 -15.35
C LYS A 102 23.44 15.91 -14.20
N ASN A 103 23.95 15.68 -13.00
CA ASN A 103 23.70 16.52 -11.81
C ASN A 103 24.90 17.40 -11.54
N ASP A 104 25.28 18.22 -12.51
CA ASP A 104 26.46 19.08 -12.35
C ASP A 104 26.14 20.32 -11.48
N SER A 105 24.87 20.53 -11.13
CA SER A 105 24.38 21.74 -10.46
C SER A 105 24.14 21.60 -8.94
N PHE A 106 24.01 20.39 -8.39
CA PHE A 106 23.77 20.18 -6.95
C PHE A 106 24.05 18.74 -6.47
N ASN A 107 24.26 18.58 -5.16
CA ASN A 107 24.43 17.28 -4.52
C ASN A 107 23.07 16.65 -4.17
N VAL A 108 22.74 15.55 -4.85
CA VAL A 108 21.50 14.78 -4.66
C VAL A 108 21.30 14.31 -3.22
N ALA A 109 22.38 13.91 -2.53
CA ALA A 109 22.29 13.44 -1.15
C ALA A 109 21.91 14.58 -0.20
N ASP A 110 22.51 15.75 -0.38
CA ASP A 110 22.25 16.93 0.45
C ASP A 110 20.81 17.41 0.27
N VAL A 111 20.33 17.48 -0.97
CA VAL A 111 18.92 17.82 -1.26
C VAL A 111 17.95 16.79 -0.70
N SER A 112 18.27 15.50 -0.81
CA SER A 112 17.45 14.43 -0.25
C SER A 112 17.33 14.55 1.27
N ASN A 113 18.42 14.88 1.96
CA ASN A 113 18.42 15.12 3.40
C ASN A 113 17.59 16.37 3.75
N SER A 114 17.74 17.46 3.00
CA SER A 114 16.93 18.66 3.20
C SER A 114 15.43 18.42 3.00
N LEU A 115 15.03 17.60 2.02
CA LEU A 115 13.62 17.21 1.83
C LEU A 115 13.11 16.33 2.99
N TYR A 116 13.93 15.42 3.52
CA TYR A 116 13.57 14.59 4.67
C TYR A 116 13.37 15.45 5.93
N GLU A 117 14.28 16.39 6.18
CA GLU A 117 14.16 17.34 7.28
C GLU A 117 12.89 18.19 7.17
N LEU A 118 12.56 18.65 5.97
CA LEU A 118 11.34 19.43 5.74
C LEU A 118 10.06 18.62 6.03
N GLU A 119 10.03 17.33 5.68
CA GLU A 119 8.91 16.45 6.07
C GLU A 119 8.84 16.21 7.57
N ARG A 120 9.98 15.99 8.22
CA ARG A 120 10.05 15.82 9.68
C ARG A 120 9.49 17.05 10.41
N ILE A 121 9.80 18.24 9.90
CA ILE A 121 9.26 19.50 10.42
C ILE A 121 7.74 19.55 10.19
N HIS A 122 7.26 19.15 9.01
CA HIS A 122 5.82 19.08 8.71
C HIS A 122 5.05 18.17 9.69
N GLU A 123 5.60 17.00 10.03
CA GLU A 123 4.95 16.08 10.96
C GLU A 123 4.87 16.62 12.39
N LYS A 124 5.91 17.34 12.84
CA LYS A 124 5.98 17.95 14.18
C LYS A 124 5.01 19.12 14.36
N LEU A 125 4.47 19.70 13.29
CA LEU A 125 3.55 20.84 13.35
C LEU A 125 2.13 20.51 13.82
N LYS A 126 1.79 19.23 14.06
CA LYS A 126 0.47 18.80 14.56
C LYS A 126 0.27 19.14 16.06
N ILE A 127 0.27 20.43 16.42
CA ILE A 127 0.26 20.91 17.81
C ILE A 127 -1.07 21.67 18.11
N PRO A 128 -1.79 21.35 19.21
CA PRO A 128 -3.13 21.90 19.52
C PRO A 128 -3.16 23.42 19.78
N SER A 129 -4.19 24.11 19.27
CA SER A 129 -4.33 25.58 19.28
C SER A 129 -3.89 26.28 20.57
N LEU A 130 -2.88 27.17 20.46
CA LEU A 130 -2.41 28.00 21.58
C LEU A 130 -3.46 28.99 22.07
N LYS A 131 -4.31 29.52 21.18
CA LYS A 131 -5.39 30.44 21.57
C LYS A 131 -6.39 29.78 22.51
N GLU A 132 -6.71 28.51 22.26
CA GLU A 132 -7.57 27.73 23.15
C GLU A 132 -6.86 27.36 24.45
N ASN A 133 -5.58 26.99 24.39
CA ASN A 133 -4.80 26.67 25.58
C ASN A 133 -4.60 27.90 26.47
N PHE A 134 -4.29 29.07 25.92
CA PHE A 134 -4.22 30.33 26.67
C PHE A 134 -5.58 30.71 27.26
N ALA A 135 -6.68 30.62 26.50
CA ALA A 135 -8.01 30.94 27.03
C ALA A 135 -8.49 29.96 28.12
N LYS A 136 -8.10 28.68 28.05
CA LYS A 136 -8.45 27.65 29.04
C LYS A 136 -7.52 27.67 30.26
N SER A 137 -6.24 27.96 30.08
CA SER A 137 -5.19 27.94 31.12
C SER A 137 -5.03 29.28 31.84
N ILE A 138 -5.67 30.35 31.34
CA ILE A 138 -5.83 31.62 32.04
C ILE A 138 -7.23 31.68 32.61
N PRO A 139 -7.44 31.33 33.88
CA PRO A 139 -8.65 31.71 34.55
C PRO A 139 -8.75 33.24 34.51
N SER A 140 -9.93 33.76 34.15
CA SER A 140 -10.34 35.12 34.51
C SER A 140 -10.29 35.37 36.03
N THR A 141 -10.00 34.31 36.82
CA THR A 141 -9.93 34.21 38.27
C THR A 141 -8.52 34.03 38.85
N PHE A 142 -7.42 34.33 38.13
CA PHE A 142 -6.19 34.73 38.88
C PHE A 142 -6.41 36.05 39.66
N GLY A 143 -7.52 36.75 39.38
CA GLY A 143 -7.96 37.96 40.05
C GLY A 143 -7.99 37.85 41.58
N GLU A 144 -7.17 38.72 42.18
CA GLU A 144 -7.20 39.25 43.55
C GLU A 144 -7.27 38.31 44.77
N SER A 145 -7.55 37.00 44.68
CA SER A 145 -7.74 36.18 45.90
C SER A 145 -6.82 34.98 46.07
N SER A 146 -6.17 34.45 45.02
CA SER A 146 -5.49 33.15 45.12
C SER A 146 -3.99 33.23 45.47
N ILE A 147 -3.26 34.25 45.00
CA ILE A 147 -1.85 34.48 45.35
C ILE A 147 -1.69 35.92 45.86
N LYS A 148 -1.83 36.10 47.17
CA LYS A 148 -1.43 37.32 47.87
C LYS A 148 -0.35 36.97 48.88
N GLN A 149 0.36 37.99 49.35
CA GLN A 149 1.08 37.88 50.60
C GLN A 149 0.08 37.46 51.69
N PHE A 150 0.47 36.46 52.47
CA PHE A 150 -0.26 36.03 53.65
C PHE A 150 0.12 36.91 54.83
N ASP A 151 -0.85 37.19 55.69
CA ASP A 151 -0.60 37.86 56.96
C ASP A 151 0.06 36.86 57.93
N LEU A 152 1.33 37.10 58.25
CA LEU A 152 2.12 36.30 59.18
C LEU A 152 2.12 36.89 60.61
N SER A 153 1.42 38.00 60.85
CA SER A 153 1.45 38.73 62.12
C SER A 153 1.09 37.86 63.32
N SER A 154 0.21 36.87 63.17
CA SER A 154 -0.14 35.95 64.27
C SER A 154 1.01 35.00 64.64
N VAL A 155 1.80 34.56 63.65
CA VAL A 155 3.00 33.74 63.89
C VAL A 155 4.07 34.60 64.53
N ASP A 156 4.28 35.81 64.03
CA ASP A 156 5.27 36.76 64.57
C ASP A 156 4.93 37.17 66.01
N GLU A 157 3.66 37.44 66.30
CA GLU A 157 3.17 37.75 67.65
C GLU A 157 3.39 36.57 68.60
N ASN A 158 3.12 35.34 68.15
CA ASN A 158 3.34 34.14 68.94
C ASN A 158 4.84 33.82 69.14
N ILE A 159 5.69 34.07 68.15
CA ILE A 159 7.15 33.97 68.31
C ILE A 159 7.68 35.06 69.25
N TRP A 160 7.13 36.28 69.16
CA TRP A 160 7.49 37.38 70.06
C TRP A 160 7.10 37.10 71.51
N LYS A 161 5.95 36.44 71.75
CA LYS A 161 5.55 35.92 73.07
C LYS A 161 6.55 34.90 73.64
N LEU A 162 7.28 34.18 72.77
CA LEU A 162 8.35 33.25 73.17
C LEU A 162 9.72 33.93 73.34
N ASP A 163 9.87 35.20 72.96
CA ASP A 163 11.17 35.87 72.97
C ASP A 163 11.69 36.10 74.39
N ILE A 164 13.00 35.89 74.55
CA ILE A 164 13.67 35.70 75.84
C ILE A 164 13.62 36.96 76.73
N LYS A 165 13.28 38.13 76.18
CA LYS A 165 13.14 39.38 76.94
C LYS A 165 12.03 39.37 77.99
N ASN A 166 11.03 38.47 77.89
CA ASN A 166 10.03 38.28 78.95
C ASN A 166 10.45 37.29 80.05
N MET A 167 11.63 36.67 79.95
CA MET A 167 12.17 35.70 80.92
C MET A 167 13.44 36.17 81.66
N GLU A 168 13.70 37.48 81.76
CA GLU A 168 14.79 38.01 82.62
C GLU A 168 14.64 37.64 84.12
N PHE A 169 13.57 36.95 84.52
CA PHE A 169 13.34 36.48 85.88
C PHE A 169 13.83 35.05 86.19
N ILE A 170 14.28 34.24 85.22
CA ILE A 170 14.54 32.79 85.46
C ILE A 170 16.02 32.44 85.70
N THR A 171 16.98 33.32 85.41
CA THR A 171 18.42 32.98 85.50
C THR A 171 19.11 33.33 86.83
N LYS A 172 18.39 33.81 87.85
CA LYS A 172 18.97 33.99 89.21
C LYS A 172 18.55 32.85 90.16
N PRO A 173 19.46 31.97 90.61
CA PRO A 173 19.13 30.77 91.40
C PRO A 173 18.61 30.99 92.83
N LYS A 174 18.14 32.20 93.22
CA LYS A 174 17.96 32.53 94.65
C LYS A 174 16.57 32.97 95.11
N VAL A 175 15.52 32.94 94.29
CA VAL A 175 14.14 33.11 94.79
C VAL A 175 13.20 32.19 94.03
N LEU A 176 13.09 30.94 94.48
CA LEU A 176 12.22 29.90 93.94
C LEU A 176 10.75 30.07 94.38
N GLY A 177 10.29 31.30 94.63
CA GLY A 177 9.03 31.54 95.36
C GLY A 177 8.22 32.79 95.01
N LEU A 178 8.61 33.58 94.00
CA LEU A 178 7.77 34.68 93.51
C LEU A 178 7.36 34.40 92.08
N ILE A 179 6.31 33.57 92.00
CA ILE A 179 5.26 33.55 90.99
C ILE A 179 5.77 34.00 89.61
N LEU A 180 6.23 33.04 88.81
CA LEU A 180 6.00 33.13 87.37
C LEU A 180 4.57 33.68 87.20
N ASN A 181 4.42 34.88 86.63
CA ASN A 181 3.10 35.45 86.43
C ASN A 181 2.29 34.37 85.68
N PRO A 182 1.24 33.78 86.28
CA PRO A 182 0.56 32.63 85.69
C PRO A 182 0.07 33.00 84.28
N ASN A 183 -0.32 34.27 84.11
CA ASN A 183 -0.71 34.84 82.82
C ASN A 183 0.43 34.82 81.78
N SER A 184 1.70 35.04 82.14
CA SER A 184 2.82 35.00 81.18
C SER A 184 3.25 33.57 80.83
N THR A 185 3.14 32.65 81.78
CA THR A 185 3.45 31.22 81.59
C THR A 185 2.41 30.53 80.72
N GLU A 186 1.13 30.81 81.00
CA GLU A 186 0.00 30.35 80.19
C GLU A 186 0.12 30.87 78.75
N THR A 187 0.54 32.12 78.56
CA THR A 187 0.76 32.72 77.23
C THR A 187 1.87 32.02 76.43
N VAL A 188 3.00 31.68 77.07
CA VAL A 188 4.12 30.96 76.44
C VAL A 188 3.74 29.51 76.09
N VAL A 189 3.10 28.79 77.03
CA VAL A 189 2.64 27.41 76.81
C VAL A 189 1.60 27.35 75.69
N LYS A 190 0.68 28.33 75.65
CA LYS A 190 -0.30 28.47 74.57
C LYS A 190 0.37 28.72 73.22
N ALA A 191 1.34 29.64 73.15
CA ALA A 191 2.09 29.89 71.91
C ALA A 191 2.87 28.66 71.41
N LEU A 192 3.51 27.89 72.31
CA LEU A 192 4.19 26.62 71.97
C LEU A 192 3.23 25.54 71.43
N HIS A 193 1.97 25.54 71.87
CA HIS A 193 0.95 24.62 71.36
C HIS A 193 0.37 25.08 70.02
N GLU A 194 0.17 26.38 69.84
CA GLU A 194 -0.51 26.95 68.67
C GLU A 194 0.41 27.05 67.44
N LEU A 195 1.68 27.43 67.62
CA LEU A 195 2.63 27.69 66.52
C LEU A 195 2.79 26.50 65.55
N PRO A 196 3.00 25.24 65.99
CA PRO A 196 3.10 24.12 65.05
C PRO A 196 1.83 23.91 64.21
N GLY A 197 0.66 24.19 64.78
CA GLY A 197 -0.62 24.14 64.05
C GLY A 197 -0.71 25.23 62.99
N GLN A 198 -0.44 26.48 63.39
CA GLN A 198 -0.44 27.66 62.53
C GLN A 198 0.54 27.50 61.35
N ILE A 199 1.78 27.06 61.62
CA ILE A 199 2.81 26.85 60.60
C ILE A 199 2.39 25.77 59.59
N ARG A 200 1.79 24.65 60.04
CA ARG A 200 1.30 23.59 59.13
C ARG A 200 0.16 24.09 58.22
N GLU A 201 -0.72 24.94 58.74
CA GLU A 201 -1.80 25.54 57.95
C GLU A 201 -1.25 26.52 56.91
N ILE A 202 -0.30 27.37 57.31
CA ILE A 202 0.37 28.33 56.42
C ILE A 202 1.09 27.61 55.27
N ILE A 203 1.84 26.54 55.55
CA ILE A 203 2.54 25.77 54.50
C ILE A 203 1.58 25.17 53.47
N LYS A 204 0.40 24.69 53.90
CA LYS A 204 -0.63 24.20 52.96
C LYS A 204 -1.13 25.32 52.05
N LEU A 205 -1.32 26.52 52.60
CA LEU A 205 -1.77 27.70 51.86
C LEU A 205 -0.70 28.25 50.90
N PHE A 206 0.58 27.95 51.17
CA PHE A 206 1.69 28.35 50.33
C PHE A 206 1.84 27.49 49.06
N SER A 207 1.13 26.37 48.91
CA SER A 207 1.20 25.58 47.66
C SER A 207 0.79 26.41 46.43
N ILE A 208 1.54 26.23 45.33
CA ILE A 208 1.29 26.84 44.02
C ILE A 208 1.24 25.78 42.90
N ASP A 209 1.07 24.50 43.25
CA ASP A 209 1.23 23.38 42.30
C ASP A 209 0.31 23.49 41.07
N GLU A 210 -0.94 23.89 41.27
CA GLU A 210 -1.91 24.09 40.19
C GLU A 210 -1.46 25.20 39.23
N ILE A 211 -0.88 26.27 39.77
CA ILE A 211 -0.49 27.48 39.03
C ILE A 211 0.78 27.20 38.24
N HIS A 212 1.76 26.56 38.89
CA HIS A 212 2.97 26.08 38.25
C HIS A 212 2.64 25.13 37.08
N SER A 213 1.76 24.15 37.29
CA SER A 213 1.33 23.20 36.25
C SER A 213 0.67 23.90 35.05
N LYS A 214 -0.24 24.86 35.30
CA LYS A 214 -0.91 25.62 34.25
C LYS A 214 0.07 26.46 33.42
N VAL A 215 0.94 27.24 34.06
CA VAL A 215 1.93 28.08 33.37
C VAL A 215 2.91 27.21 32.58
N LEU A 216 3.37 26.09 33.16
CA LEU A 216 4.26 25.15 32.50
C LEU A 216 3.62 24.53 31.25
N SER A 217 2.35 24.12 31.31
CA SER A 217 1.65 23.54 30.15
C SER A 217 1.59 24.50 28.94
N VAL A 218 1.43 25.80 29.21
CA VAL A 218 1.40 26.84 28.18
C VAL A 218 2.80 27.06 27.62
N PHE A 219 3.81 27.15 28.50
CA PHE A 219 5.20 27.31 28.10
C PHE A 219 5.71 26.14 27.25
N THR A 220 5.49 24.89 27.66
CA THR A 220 5.87 23.70 26.88
C THR A 220 5.27 23.73 25.47
N SER A 221 3.99 24.11 25.35
CA SER A 221 3.30 24.20 24.05
C SER A 221 3.90 25.29 23.14
N ILE A 222 4.41 26.38 23.71
CA ILE A 222 5.08 27.46 22.97
C ILE A 222 6.48 26.98 22.56
N GLU A 223 7.18 26.31 23.47
CA GLU A 223 8.54 25.84 23.25
C GLU A 223 8.61 24.78 22.14
N GLU A 224 7.68 23.84 22.12
CA GLU A 224 7.60 22.83 21.04
C GLU A 224 7.39 23.46 19.66
N ARG A 225 6.64 24.57 19.57
CA ARG A 225 6.43 25.29 18.31
C ARG A 225 7.64 26.10 17.89
N LYS A 226 8.23 26.84 18.82
CA LYS A 226 9.45 27.61 18.60
C LYS A 226 10.56 26.67 18.10
N THR A 227 10.83 25.59 18.83
CA THR A 227 11.84 24.60 18.45
C THR A 227 11.53 23.97 17.09
N THR A 228 10.27 23.64 16.78
CA THR A 228 9.88 23.11 15.46
C THR A 228 10.10 24.11 14.32
N TYR A 229 9.81 25.39 14.55
CA TYR A 229 10.07 26.45 13.58
C TYR A 229 11.56 26.72 13.39
N GLU A 230 12.36 26.69 14.46
CA GLU A 230 13.82 26.87 14.41
C GLU A 230 14.55 25.73 13.66
N LEU A 231 13.95 24.54 13.54
CA LEU A 231 14.45 23.48 12.66
C LEU A 231 14.42 23.89 11.17
N LEU A 232 13.55 24.83 10.79
CA LEU A 232 13.51 25.35 9.42
C LEU A 232 14.65 26.34 9.20
N THR A 233 15.76 25.85 8.64
CA THR A 233 16.92 26.69 8.32
C THR A 233 16.91 27.16 6.86
N LYS A 234 17.56 28.30 6.62
CA LYS A 234 17.79 28.81 5.25
C LYS A 234 18.54 27.81 4.38
N ASP A 235 19.41 26.99 4.97
CA ASP A 235 20.22 26.03 4.24
C ASP A 235 19.40 24.85 3.71
N ILE A 236 18.42 24.36 4.48
CA ILE A 236 17.44 23.37 4.01
C ILE A 236 16.72 23.89 2.75
N ILE A 237 16.22 25.13 2.80
CA ILE A 237 15.49 25.72 1.67
C ILE A 237 16.42 25.97 0.48
N LYS A 238 17.60 26.57 0.69
CA LYS A 238 18.57 26.83 -0.38
C LYS A 238 19.01 25.55 -1.10
N SER A 239 19.22 24.48 -0.34
CA SER A 239 19.53 23.15 -0.88
C SER A 239 18.42 22.69 -1.83
N ILE A 240 17.15 22.77 -1.42
CA ILE A 240 16.00 22.38 -2.27
C ILE A 240 15.87 23.30 -3.49
N LEU A 241 16.06 24.61 -3.33
CA LEU A 241 16.00 25.59 -4.42
C LEU A 241 17.13 25.42 -5.47
N SER A 242 18.21 24.72 -5.11
CA SER A 242 19.29 24.41 -6.05
C SER A 242 18.89 23.41 -7.13
N VAL A 243 17.76 22.69 -6.95
CA VAL A 243 17.27 21.71 -7.91
C VAL A 243 16.81 22.40 -9.20
N LYS A 244 17.69 22.39 -10.20
CA LYS A 244 17.41 22.84 -11.56
C LYS A 244 17.90 21.77 -12.53
N SER A 245 16.97 21.00 -13.11
CA SER A 245 17.29 20.00 -14.13
C SER A 245 16.48 20.23 -15.40
N LYS A 246 17.17 20.34 -16.54
CA LYS A 246 16.56 20.46 -17.88
C LYS A 246 15.78 19.20 -18.27
N ILE A 247 16.10 18.04 -17.72
CA ILE A 247 15.38 16.78 -18.01
C ILE A 247 13.95 16.80 -17.47
N LEU A 248 13.70 17.48 -16.34
CA LEU A 248 12.34 17.66 -15.82
C LEU A 248 11.48 18.53 -16.76
N ALA A 249 12.09 19.34 -17.62
CA ALA A 249 11.39 20.12 -18.64
C ALA A 249 11.00 19.29 -19.87
N ASN A 250 11.78 18.26 -20.21
CA ASN A 250 11.56 17.40 -21.38
C ASN A 250 10.85 16.08 -21.04
N ALA A 251 10.42 15.84 -19.80
CA ALA A 251 9.86 14.57 -19.36
C ALA A 251 8.71 14.02 -20.24
N ASN A 252 7.93 14.90 -20.89
CA ASN A 252 6.86 14.48 -21.79
C ASN A 252 7.35 13.71 -23.04
N SER A 253 8.57 13.97 -23.55
CA SER A 253 9.15 13.18 -24.66
C SER A 253 9.45 11.74 -24.24
N LEU A 254 9.61 11.49 -22.95
CA LEU A 254 9.96 10.20 -22.36
C LEU A 254 8.72 9.37 -21.96
N ARG A 255 7.49 9.84 -22.24
CA ARG A 255 6.27 9.09 -21.90
C ARG A 255 6.10 7.80 -22.71
N ASN A 256 6.50 7.82 -23.97
CA ASN A 256 6.50 6.62 -24.81
C ASN A 256 7.55 5.62 -24.32
N ALA A 257 8.72 6.10 -23.87
CA ALA A 257 9.73 5.27 -23.20
C ALA A 257 9.17 4.54 -21.99
N ALA A 258 8.41 5.26 -21.15
CA ALA A 258 7.83 4.68 -19.94
C ALA A 258 6.84 3.57 -20.29
N LYS A 259 6.03 3.76 -21.34
CA LYS A 259 5.12 2.71 -21.84
C LYS A 259 5.89 1.50 -22.34
N VAL A 260 6.88 1.71 -23.23
CA VAL A 260 7.69 0.64 -23.80
C VAL A 260 8.44 -0.13 -22.70
N SER A 261 9.13 0.56 -21.79
CA SER A 261 9.84 -0.06 -20.66
C SER A 261 8.92 -0.83 -19.73
N LYS A 262 7.71 -0.32 -19.46
CA LYS A 262 6.70 -1.01 -18.66
C LYS A 262 6.19 -2.26 -19.35
N SER A 263 5.89 -2.19 -20.64
CA SER A 263 5.43 -3.32 -21.44
C SER A 263 6.51 -4.40 -21.55
N LEU A 264 7.77 -4.04 -21.77
CA LEU A 264 8.91 -4.97 -21.77
C LEU A 264 9.13 -5.64 -20.41
N SER A 265 9.09 -4.87 -19.33
CA SER A 265 9.18 -5.38 -17.95
C SER A 265 8.07 -6.40 -17.68
N PHE A 266 6.85 -6.06 -18.09
CA PHE A 266 5.70 -6.95 -18.01
C PHE A 266 5.88 -8.22 -18.86
N MET A 267 6.38 -8.10 -20.09
CA MET A 267 6.63 -9.24 -20.97
C MET A 267 7.70 -10.17 -20.42
N CYS A 268 8.84 -9.65 -19.95
CA CYS A 268 9.90 -10.47 -19.35
C CYS A 268 9.37 -11.30 -18.17
N ARG A 269 8.49 -10.70 -17.34
CA ARG A 269 7.79 -11.44 -16.27
C ARG A 269 6.86 -12.51 -16.84
N LYS A 270 6.10 -12.19 -17.89
CA LYS A 270 5.14 -13.09 -18.53
C LYS A 270 5.82 -14.32 -19.16
N VAL A 271 6.83 -14.12 -20.01
CA VAL A 271 7.51 -15.21 -20.72
C VAL A 271 8.14 -16.21 -19.75
N ARG A 272 8.71 -15.75 -18.62
CA ARG A 272 9.31 -16.65 -17.62
C ARG A 272 8.30 -17.63 -17.00
N SER A 273 7.05 -17.20 -16.86
CA SER A 273 5.98 -17.98 -16.23
C SER A 273 5.23 -18.92 -17.18
N THR A 274 5.40 -18.80 -18.51
CA THR A 274 4.51 -19.45 -19.49
C THR A 274 5.23 -19.96 -20.72
N ASP A 275 4.77 -21.09 -21.26
CA ASP A 275 4.96 -21.38 -22.68
C ASP A 275 4.09 -20.40 -23.47
N THR A 276 4.72 -19.56 -24.29
CA THR A 276 4.00 -18.50 -25.00
C THR A 276 3.55 -18.95 -26.38
N HIS A 277 4.19 -19.98 -26.93
CA HIS A 277 3.84 -20.59 -28.21
C HIS A 277 2.70 -21.61 -28.09
N ILE A 278 1.74 -21.53 -29.01
CA ILE A 278 0.70 -22.53 -29.19
C ILE A 278 1.23 -23.59 -30.14
N LYS A 279 1.57 -24.76 -29.59
CA LYS A 279 2.03 -25.92 -30.35
C LYS A 279 0.93 -26.46 -31.26
N LEU A 280 0.75 -25.85 -32.43
CA LEU A 280 -0.21 -26.31 -33.43
C LEU A 280 0.24 -27.62 -34.06
N THR A 281 1.54 -27.91 -34.08
CA THR A 281 2.11 -29.18 -34.55
C THR A 281 1.50 -30.41 -33.84
N SER A 282 1.07 -30.26 -32.59
CA SER A 282 0.36 -31.31 -31.83
C SER A 282 -1.03 -31.64 -32.36
N LEU A 283 -1.61 -30.81 -33.24
CA LEU A 283 -2.94 -31.03 -33.78
C LEU A 283 -3.08 -32.33 -34.57
N LYS A 284 -2.00 -32.82 -35.20
CA LYS A 284 -2.03 -34.13 -35.90
C LYS A 284 -2.42 -35.25 -34.93
N VAL A 285 -1.78 -35.25 -33.76
CA VAL A 285 -2.06 -36.23 -32.69
C VAL A 285 -3.41 -35.95 -32.04
N ASP A 286 -3.76 -34.68 -31.83
CA ASP A 286 -5.06 -34.33 -31.26
C ASP A 286 -6.22 -34.87 -32.12
N LEU A 287 -6.09 -34.77 -33.45
CA LEU A 287 -7.08 -35.24 -34.43
C LEU A 287 -7.19 -36.77 -34.54
N GLU A 288 -6.31 -37.51 -33.87
CA GLU A 288 -6.37 -38.97 -33.73
C GLU A 288 -7.01 -39.39 -32.40
N ASP A 289 -7.21 -38.47 -31.44
CA ASP A 289 -7.83 -38.78 -30.15
C ASP A 289 -9.35 -39.07 -30.31
N PRO A 290 -9.80 -40.31 -30.03
CA PRO A 290 -11.22 -40.67 -30.12
C PRO A 290 -12.13 -39.77 -29.27
N THR A 291 -11.66 -39.35 -28.09
CA THR A 291 -12.41 -38.51 -27.15
C THR A 291 -12.65 -37.12 -27.73
N PHE A 292 -11.67 -36.59 -28.47
CA PHE A 292 -11.79 -35.31 -29.15
C PHE A 292 -12.63 -35.42 -30.43
N LEU A 293 -12.40 -36.46 -31.23
CA LEU A 293 -13.19 -36.76 -32.45
C LEU A 293 -14.69 -36.81 -32.16
N ASP A 294 -15.09 -37.39 -31.03
CA ASP A 294 -16.47 -37.46 -30.56
C ASP A 294 -17.12 -36.08 -30.34
N THR A 295 -16.32 -35.06 -30.08
CA THR A 295 -16.78 -33.67 -29.90
C THR A 295 -16.73 -32.85 -31.19
N LEU A 296 -15.92 -33.27 -32.17
CA LEU A 296 -15.59 -32.47 -33.35
C LEU A 296 -16.69 -32.39 -34.41
N ASN A 297 -17.26 -33.54 -34.78
CA ASN A 297 -18.34 -33.66 -35.77
C ASN A 297 -19.13 -34.96 -35.57
N GLU A 298 -20.27 -35.08 -36.25
CA GLU A 298 -21.16 -36.25 -36.13
C GLU A 298 -20.54 -37.53 -36.70
N GLU A 299 -19.66 -37.39 -37.70
CA GLU A 299 -19.02 -38.49 -38.41
C GLU A 299 -17.79 -39.04 -37.65
N LYS A 300 -17.38 -38.38 -36.55
CA LYS A 300 -16.21 -38.70 -35.73
C LYS A 300 -14.93 -38.87 -36.57
N SER A 301 -14.80 -38.08 -37.64
CA SER A 301 -13.70 -38.17 -38.62
C SER A 301 -12.93 -36.86 -38.73
N SER A 302 -11.60 -36.94 -38.77
CA SER A 302 -10.69 -35.80 -38.97
C SER A 302 -10.03 -35.78 -40.35
N GLU A 303 -10.38 -36.70 -41.27
CA GLU A 303 -9.66 -36.88 -42.53
C GLU A 303 -9.61 -35.59 -43.38
N ALA A 304 -10.72 -34.87 -43.48
CA ALA A 304 -10.80 -33.62 -44.21
C ALA A 304 -10.01 -32.49 -43.52
N LEU A 305 -10.00 -32.45 -42.18
CA LEU A 305 -9.22 -31.48 -41.41
C LEU A 305 -7.71 -31.72 -41.60
N LEU A 306 -7.27 -32.98 -41.62
CA LEU A 306 -5.88 -33.36 -41.85
C LEU A 306 -5.38 -32.97 -43.26
N LYS A 307 -6.27 -32.83 -44.25
CA LYS A 307 -5.93 -32.38 -45.61
C LYS A 307 -5.71 -30.86 -45.69
N VAL A 308 -6.43 -30.06 -44.89
CA VAL A 308 -6.39 -28.58 -44.99
C VAL A 308 -5.42 -27.91 -44.01
N LEU A 309 -5.05 -28.58 -42.91
CA LEU A 309 -4.15 -28.04 -41.88
C LEU A 309 -2.65 -27.98 -42.21
N PRO A 310 -2.05 -28.80 -43.11
CA PRO A 310 -0.59 -28.83 -43.30
C PRO A 310 0.09 -27.47 -43.49
N PRO A 311 -0.44 -26.52 -44.30
CA PRO A 311 0.18 -25.20 -44.46
C PRO A 311 0.37 -24.45 -43.14
N ILE A 312 -0.58 -24.51 -42.21
CA ILE A 312 -0.43 -23.85 -40.89
C ILE A 312 0.55 -24.55 -40.00
N LEU A 313 0.62 -25.87 -40.06
CA LEU A 313 1.55 -26.62 -39.22
C LEU A 313 3.00 -26.30 -39.61
N GLU A 314 3.26 -26.14 -40.91
CA GLU A 314 4.56 -25.72 -41.44
C GLU A 314 4.90 -24.28 -41.01
N ILE A 315 3.96 -23.35 -41.15
CA ILE A 315 4.14 -21.96 -40.69
C ILE A 315 4.38 -21.91 -39.19
N SER A 316 3.59 -22.65 -38.40
CA SER A 316 3.74 -22.72 -36.94
C SER A 316 5.14 -23.16 -36.56
N THR A 317 5.71 -24.16 -37.24
CA THR A 317 7.05 -24.68 -36.97
C THR A 317 8.13 -23.65 -37.29
N LYS A 318 8.00 -22.95 -38.43
CA LYS A 318 8.93 -21.88 -38.81
C LYS A 318 8.85 -20.70 -37.83
N VAL A 319 7.64 -20.23 -37.53
CA VAL A 319 7.38 -19.14 -36.58
C VAL A 319 7.89 -19.48 -35.17
N GLU A 320 7.70 -20.70 -34.68
CA GLU A 320 8.24 -21.18 -33.39
C GLU A 320 9.77 -21.08 -33.35
N SER A 321 10.45 -21.49 -34.43
CA SER A 321 11.91 -21.48 -34.49
C SER A 321 12.50 -20.07 -34.35
N HIS A 322 11.87 -19.05 -34.94
CA HIS A 322 12.32 -17.66 -34.79
C HIS A 322 11.90 -17.04 -33.46
N TRP A 323 10.74 -17.44 -32.93
CA TRP A 323 10.24 -16.97 -31.65
C TRP A 323 11.09 -17.44 -30.46
N SER A 324 11.70 -18.63 -30.54
CA SER A 324 12.65 -19.09 -29.51
C SER A 324 13.74 -18.03 -29.20
N GLY A 325 14.25 -17.34 -30.23
CA GLY A 325 15.20 -16.25 -30.06
C GLY A 325 14.64 -14.98 -29.41
N ILE A 326 13.32 -14.74 -29.52
CA ILE A 326 12.62 -13.67 -28.79
C ILE A 326 12.44 -14.09 -27.32
N GLU A 327 12.03 -15.33 -27.07
CA GLU A 327 11.89 -15.85 -25.71
C GLU A 327 13.21 -15.82 -24.95
N ASP A 328 14.32 -16.18 -25.57
CA ASP A 328 15.64 -16.16 -24.94
C ASP A 328 16.01 -14.77 -24.43
N ILE A 329 15.70 -13.72 -25.20
CA ILE A 329 15.90 -12.32 -24.81
C ILE A 329 14.97 -11.96 -23.66
N LEU A 330 13.68 -12.30 -23.74
CA LEU A 330 12.68 -11.96 -22.71
C LEU A 330 12.86 -12.77 -21.42
N ARG A 331 13.44 -13.97 -21.48
CA ARG A 331 13.83 -14.79 -20.32
C ARG A 331 15.16 -14.38 -19.72
N ASN A 332 15.93 -13.51 -20.38
CA ASN A 332 17.20 -13.01 -19.87
C ASN A 332 17.00 -12.19 -18.59
N GLU A 333 17.54 -12.69 -17.49
CA GLU A 333 17.37 -12.09 -16.15
C GLU A 333 18.00 -10.70 -16.03
N GLU A 334 19.10 -10.44 -16.75
CA GLU A 334 19.76 -9.13 -16.74
C GLU A 334 18.96 -8.09 -17.52
N PHE A 335 18.41 -8.48 -18.68
CA PHE A 335 17.51 -7.63 -19.47
C PHE A 335 16.25 -7.27 -18.68
N ARG A 336 15.62 -8.27 -18.02
CA ARG A 336 14.47 -8.06 -17.12
C ARG A 336 14.78 -7.05 -16.03
N LYS A 337 15.87 -7.26 -15.27
CA LYS A 337 16.28 -6.33 -14.20
C LYS A 337 16.53 -4.92 -14.74
N SER A 338 17.14 -4.81 -15.92
CA SER A 338 17.38 -3.53 -16.57
C SER A 338 16.08 -2.84 -16.98
N SER A 339 15.11 -3.58 -17.54
CA SER A 339 13.79 -3.08 -17.91
C SER A 339 12.96 -2.65 -16.69
N GLU A 340 13.00 -3.41 -15.59
CA GLU A 340 12.32 -3.06 -14.33
C GLU A 340 12.90 -1.81 -13.69
N LYS A 341 14.23 -1.69 -13.71
CA LYS A 341 14.91 -0.52 -13.19
C LYS A 341 14.61 0.72 -14.03
N LEU A 342 14.59 0.58 -15.36
CA LEU A 342 14.22 1.66 -16.26
C LEU A 342 12.77 2.10 -16.06
N ASP A 343 11.82 1.16 -15.93
CA ASP A 343 10.41 1.44 -15.65
C ASP A 343 10.22 2.20 -14.33
N ARG A 344 10.93 1.78 -13.27
CA ARG A 344 10.95 2.49 -11.98
C ARG A 344 11.50 3.91 -12.12
N VAL A 345 12.64 4.08 -12.78
CA VAL A 345 13.25 5.41 -12.98
C VAL A 345 12.30 6.31 -13.78
N LEU A 346 11.71 5.82 -14.86
CA LEU A 346 10.77 6.59 -15.67
C LEU A 346 9.48 6.91 -14.92
N SER A 347 9.01 6.03 -14.03
CA SER A 347 7.86 6.29 -13.16
C SER A 347 8.15 7.42 -12.17
N LEU A 348 9.34 7.44 -11.55
CA LEU A 348 9.78 8.53 -10.68
C LEU A 348 9.83 9.88 -11.43
N LEU A 349 10.25 9.86 -12.70
CA LEU A 349 10.24 11.04 -13.56
C LEU A 349 8.81 11.53 -13.84
N MET A 350 7.87 10.61 -14.13
CA MET A 350 6.48 10.96 -14.39
C MET A 350 5.77 11.50 -13.15
N GLU A 351 6.07 10.97 -11.96
CA GLU A 351 5.57 11.51 -10.68
C GLU A 351 6.13 12.90 -10.37
N ALA A 352 7.38 13.15 -10.77
CA ALA A 352 8.02 14.45 -10.60
C ALA A 352 7.42 15.55 -11.49
N VAL A 353 6.76 15.20 -12.62
CA VAL A 353 6.40 16.16 -13.67
C VAL A 353 4.99 15.93 -14.25
N PRO A 354 4.03 16.83 -13.97
CA PRO A 354 2.90 17.01 -14.87
C PRO A 354 3.28 17.92 -16.05
N GLN A 355 4.02 19.02 -15.80
CA GLN A 355 4.52 20.01 -16.77
C GLN A 355 5.69 20.84 -16.16
N GLN A 356 6.60 21.39 -16.98
CA GLN A 356 7.75 22.22 -16.53
C GLN A 356 7.33 23.37 -15.60
N VAL A 357 6.23 24.06 -15.94
CA VAL A 357 5.68 25.18 -15.16
C VAL A 357 5.26 24.73 -13.76
N ALA A 358 4.68 23.53 -13.64
CA ALA A 358 4.28 22.97 -12.36
C ALA A 358 5.48 22.63 -11.47
N PHE A 359 6.57 22.10 -12.03
CA PHE A 359 7.80 21.80 -11.27
C PHE A 359 8.49 23.08 -10.76
N GLN A 360 8.60 24.11 -11.61
CA GLN A 360 9.15 25.39 -11.17
C GLN A 360 8.26 26.10 -10.15
N SER A 361 6.93 26.02 -10.32
CA SER A 361 5.98 26.49 -9.32
C SER A 361 6.15 25.75 -7.99
N SER A 362 6.37 24.43 -8.03
CA SER A 362 6.67 23.61 -6.85
C SER A 362 7.94 24.08 -6.13
N VAL A 363 9.05 24.28 -6.84
CA VAL A 363 10.28 24.83 -6.24
C VAL A 363 10.04 26.24 -5.68
N LYS A 364 9.28 27.08 -6.39
CA LYS A 364 8.92 28.43 -5.94
C LYS A 364 8.09 28.40 -4.65
N SER A 365 7.12 27.50 -4.52
CA SER A 365 6.32 27.35 -3.30
C SER A 365 7.17 27.00 -2.08
N ILE A 366 8.21 26.17 -2.24
CA ILE A 366 9.20 25.94 -1.16
C ILE A 366 10.01 27.20 -0.87
N GLY A 367 10.33 27.99 -1.90
CA GLY A 367 10.99 29.29 -1.72
C GLY A 367 10.18 30.30 -0.92
N GLU A 368 8.85 30.21 -0.92
CA GLU A 368 7.98 31.07 -0.08
C GLU A 368 8.13 30.77 1.42
N LEU A 369 8.59 29.57 1.80
CA LEU A 369 8.98 29.28 3.19
C LEU A 369 10.19 30.12 3.63
N PHE A 370 11.02 30.58 2.69
CA PHE A 370 12.19 31.41 2.99
C PHE A 370 11.80 32.75 3.61
N SER A 371 10.72 33.38 3.11
CA SER A 371 10.23 34.65 3.65
C SER A 371 9.70 34.54 5.09
N LEU A 372 9.30 33.34 5.52
CA LEU A 372 8.85 33.12 6.88
C LEU A 372 10.03 33.07 7.87
N ILE A 373 11.21 32.61 7.45
CA ILE A 373 12.43 32.52 8.30
C ILE A 373 12.96 33.92 8.66
N ASP A 374 12.77 34.91 7.80
CA ASP A 374 13.29 36.28 7.99
C ASP A 374 12.37 37.20 8.80
N SER A 375 11.28 36.67 9.35
CA SER A 375 10.37 37.45 10.18
C SER A 375 11.02 37.82 11.50
N THR A 376 11.47 39.07 11.66
CA THR A 376 11.96 39.59 12.94
C THR A 376 10.80 39.71 13.92
N ILE A 377 10.82 38.95 15.01
CA ILE A 377 9.78 38.98 16.04
C ILE A 377 10.41 39.30 17.39
N ASP A 378 9.64 40.02 18.20
CA ASP A 378 10.00 40.34 19.58
C ASP A 378 10.00 39.08 20.46
N ALA A 379 11.18 38.52 20.72
CA ALA A 379 11.36 37.36 21.61
C ALA A 379 11.19 37.71 23.10
N THR A 380 10.97 38.97 23.46
CA THR A 380 10.87 39.42 24.86
C THR A 380 9.75 38.71 25.61
N ALA A 381 8.59 38.49 24.97
CA ALA A 381 7.46 37.80 25.62
C ALA A 381 7.75 36.33 25.95
N TYR A 382 8.59 35.68 25.16
CA TYR A 382 9.02 34.31 25.42
C TYR A 382 9.96 34.27 26.65
N GLY A 383 10.98 35.13 26.67
CA GLY A 383 11.92 35.23 27.80
C GLY A 383 11.20 35.61 29.11
N GLU A 384 10.23 36.52 29.05
CA GLU A 384 9.43 36.89 30.22
C GLU A 384 8.58 35.73 30.80
N ILE A 385 8.12 34.80 29.95
CA ILE A 385 7.39 33.60 30.42
C ILE A 385 8.38 32.57 30.98
N GLU A 386 9.54 32.40 30.34
CA GLU A 386 10.63 31.54 30.83
C GLU A 386 11.10 31.97 32.22
N ASP A 387 11.31 33.27 32.43
CA ASP A 387 11.66 33.86 33.74
C ASP A 387 10.59 33.55 34.80
N LEU A 388 9.31 33.64 34.44
CA LEU A 388 8.21 33.31 35.34
C LEU A 388 8.17 31.82 35.70
N VAL A 389 8.41 30.93 34.74
CA VAL A 389 8.53 29.49 35.00
C VAL A 389 9.69 29.22 35.97
N GLY A 390 10.83 29.88 35.76
CA GLY A 390 11.97 29.84 36.68
C GLY A 390 11.61 30.29 38.09
N LEU A 391 10.92 31.43 38.23
CA LEU A 391 10.47 31.96 39.53
C LEU A 391 9.53 30.99 40.25
N LEU A 392 8.56 30.39 39.54
CA LEU A 392 7.63 29.41 40.11
C LEU A 392 8.35 28.13 40.56
N ALA A 393 9.33 27.66 39.78
CA ALA A 393 10.15 26.50 40.12
C ALA A 393 11.01 26.75 41.37
N SER A 394 11.68 27.91 41.45
CA SER A 394 12.45 28.31 42.64
C SER A 394 11.58 28.38 43.89
N TYR A 395 10.39 29.01 43.80
CA TYR A 395 9.46 29.07 44.93
C TYR A 395 9.06 27.69 45.44
N LYS A 396 8.72 26.78 44.52
CA LYS A 396 8.35 25.40 44.86
C LYS A 396 9.50 24.67 45.53
N GLY A 397 10.74 24.86 45.05
CA GLY A 397 11.95 24.30 45.66
C GLY A 397 12.18 24.78 47.10
N GLU A 398 12.04 26.09 47.34
CA GLU A 398 12.17 26.68 48.69
C GLU A 398 11.10 26.18 49.65
N LEU A 399 9.85 26.06 49.19
CA LEU A 399 8.74 25.53 50.00
C LEU A 399 8.95 24.06 50.37
N GLU A 400 9.45 23.26 49.42
CA GLU A 400 9.80 21.87 49.64
C GLU A 400 11.00 21.72 50.59
N PHE A 401 12.02 22.58 50.44
CA PHE A 401 13.17 22.61 51.34
C PHE A 401 12.75 22.92 52.78
N LEU A 402 11.94 23.96 53.00
CA LEU A 402 11.39 24.28 54.33
C LEU A 402 10.62 23.10 54.91
N SER A 403 9.73 22.49 54.11
CA SER A 403 8.90 21.35 54.53
C SER A 403 9.69 20.07 54.88
N LYS A 404 10.95 19.98 54.45
CA LYS A 404 11.87 18.87 54.75
C LYS A 404 12.99 19.24 55.72
N SER A 405 13.06 20.49 56.16
CA SER A 405 14.09 20.96 57.09
C SER A 405 13.94 20.29 58.47
N ASP A 406 15.06 20.11 59.18
CA ASP A 406 15.04 19.55 60.54
C ASP A 406 14.20 20.42 61.49
N ASP A 407 14.30 21.74 61.34
CA ASP A 407 13.55 22.72 62.12
C ASP A 407 12.03 22.50 61.99
N PHE A 408 11.54 22.24 60.77
CA PHE A 408 10.13 21.97 60.52
C PHE A 408 9.70 20.57 60.98
N ILE A 409 10.50 19.53 60.71
CA ILE A 409 10.19 18.15 61.12
C ILE A 409 10.11 18.04 62.65
N ASN A 410 11.02 18.72 63.34
CA ASN A 410 11.15 18.73 64.80
C ASN A 410 10.57 19.98 65.47
N MET A 411 9.62 20.66 64.81
CA MET A 411 9.04 21.91 65.34
C MET A 411 8.19 21.74 66.61
N ASN A 412 7.67 20.54 66.84
CA ASN A 412 6.88 20.27 68.04
C ASN A 412 7.78 20.32 69.28
N ALA A 413 7.44 21.19 70.23
CA ALA A 413 8.16 21.25 71.49
C ALA A 413 8.07 19.89 72.23
N PRO A 414 9.20 19.32 72.72
CA PRO A 414 9.17 18.06 73.45
C PRO A 414 8.50 18.24 74.82
N LYS A 415 7.90 17.18 75.37
CA LYS A 415 7.23 17.20 76.69
C LYS A 415 8.10 17.79 77.82
N SER A 416 9.41 17.63 77.73
CA SER A 416 10.37 18.20 78.69
C SER A 416 10.42 19.73 78.71
N VAL A 417 10.07 20.39 77.59
CA VAL A 417 9.96 21.85 77.51
C VAL A 417 8.69 22.34 78.20
N PHE A 418 7.58 21.61 78.10
CA PHE A 418 6.35 21.94 78.84
C PHE A 418 6.51 21.73 80.35
N ALA A 419 7.23 20.68 80.76
CA ALA A 419 7.51 20.39 82.17
C ALA A 419 8.35 21.49 82.86
N PHE A 420 9.06 22.33 82.10
CA PHE A 420 9.75 23.51 82.61
C PHE A 420 8.79 24.54 83.23
N PHE A 421 7.56 24.60 82.73
CA PHE A 421 6.53 25.55 83.14
C PHE A 421 5.49 24.94 84.11
N ASP A 422 5.70 23.70 84.56
CA ASP A 422 4.84 22.97 85.51
C ASP A 422 5.33 23.18 86.95
N PRO A 423 4.60 23.94 87.80
CA PRO A 423 5.05 24.32 89.14
C PRO A 423 5.29 23.13 90.09
N GLU A 424 4.65 21.98 89.86
CA GLU A 424 4.73 20.81 90.75
C GLU A 424 6.03 20.01 90.57
N LYS A 425 6.79 20.24 89.49
CA LYS A 425 8.00 19.46 89.14
C LYS A 425 9.33 20.21 89.33
N TRP A 426 9.28 21.37 89.97
CA TRP A 426 10.37 22.35 90.11
C TRP A 426 11.49 22.02 91.13
N SER A 427 11.60 20.78 91.59
CA SER A 427 12.43 20.46 92.76
C SER A 427 13.91 20.11 92.48
N TYR A 428 14.41 20.15 91.24
CA TYR A 428 15.84 19.82 90.93
C TYR A 428 16.55 20.80 89.96
N PRO A 429 17.67 21.44 90.36
CA PRO A 429 18.42 22.44 89.55
C PRO A 429 19.03 21.94 88.23
N TYR A 430 19.28 20.63 88.08
CA TYR A 430 19.84 20.06 86.86
C TYR A 430 18.79 19.96 85.73
N TYR A 431 17.52 19.76 86.08
CA TYR A 431 16.42 19.65 85.13
C TYR A 431 16.03 21.01 84.52
N SER A 432 16.21 22.12 85.24
CA SER A 432 15.89 23.46 84.75
C SER A 432 16.87 23.97 83.69
N ARG A 433 18.17 23.64 83.77
CA ARG A 433 19.17 24.03 82.76
C ARG A 433 18.97 23.30 81.42
N LEU A 434 18.83 21.98 81.45
CA LEU A 434 18.58 21.17 80.25
C LEU A 434 17.24 21.51 79.57
N ALA A 435 16.22 21.86 80.35
CA ALA A 435 14.94 22.29 79.81
C ALA A 435 14.99 23.71 79.21
N SER A 436 15.79 24.61 79.79
CA SER A 436 16.05 25.96 79.25
C SER A 436 16.85 25.93 77.94
N GLU A 437 17.89 25.09 77.84
CA GLU A 437 18.64 24.89 76.59
C GLU A 437 17.72 24.34 75.48
N LYS A 438 16.90 23.33 75.80
CA LYS A 438 15.91 22.78 74.86
C LYS A 438 14.82 23.79 74.46
N PHE A 439 14.37 24.65 75.37
CA PHE A 439 13.41 25.71 75.06
C PHE A 439 14.04 26.74 74.10
N SER A 440 15.28 27.18 74.36
CA SER A 440 16.01 28.08 73.47
C SER A 440 16.15 27.51 72.06
N THR A 441 16.49 26.22 71.93
CA THR A 441 16.54 25.53 70.63
C THR A 441 15.18 25.52 69.92
N VAL A 442 14.07 25.32 70.65
CA VAL A 442 12.72 25.35 70.07
C VAL A 442 12.36 26.77 69.57
N VAL A 443 12.70 27.81 70.33
CA VAL A 443 12.47 29.21 69.91
C VAL A 443 13.30 29.56 68.67
N GLU A 444 14.56 29.13 68.61
CA GLU A 444 15.43 29.32 67.46
C GLU A 444 14.88 28.64 66.20
N ARG A 445 14.36 27.40 66.32
CA ARG A 445 13.66 26.72 65.23
C ARG A 445 12.48 27.51 64.70
N PHE A 446 11.62 28.05 65.58
CA PHE A 446 10.49 28.86 65.14
C PHE A 446 10.93 30.16 64.44
N LYS A 447 12.01 30.80 64.89
CA LYS A 447 12.59 31.98 64.23
C LYS A 447 13.14 31.66 62.84
N ASN A 448 13.82 30.51 62.68
CA ASN A 448 14.32 30.04 61.39
C ASN A 448 13.17 29.74 60.42
N ILE A 449 12.11 29.08 60.91
CA ILE A 449 10.91 28.80 60.11
C ILE A 449 10.23 30.11 59.69
N SER A 450 10.02 31.06 60.61
CA SER A 450 9.42 32.37 60.32
C SER A 450 10.22 33.14 59.26
N SER A 451 11.55 33.19 59.38
CA SER A 451 12.41 33.82 58.36
C SER A 451 12.27 33.18 56.97
N SER A 452 12.10 31.86 56.93
CA SER A 452 11.87 31.12 55.68
C SER A 452 10.47 31.39 55.11
N LEU A 453 9.46 31.50 55.98
CA LEU A 453 8.10 31.86 55.61
C LEU A 453 8.02 33.29 55.06
N ASP A 454 8.75 34.25 55.64
CA ASP A 454 8.85 35.63 55.15
C ASP A 454 9.43 35.68 53.74
N ASN A 455 10.55 34.99 53.50
CA ASN A 455 11.16 34.90 52.17
C ASN A 455 10.20 34.29 51.14
N LEU A 456 9.52 33.19 51.50
CA LEU A 456 8.49 32.59 50.66
C LEU A 456 7.33 33.58 50.43
N ASN A 457 6.91 34.33 51.43
CA ASN A 457 5.82 35.31 51.31
C ASN A 457 6.20 36.45 50.35
N ASP A 458 7.45 36.92 50.38
CA ASP A 458 7.99 37.90 49.44
C ASP A 458 8.04 37.37 48.00
N MET A 459 8.52 36.14 47.81
CA MET A 459 8.49 35.47 46.51
C MET A 459 7.07 35.31 45.98
N ARG A 460 6.11 35.00 46.87
CA ARG A 460 4.68 34.92 46.54
C ARG A 460 4.13 36.27 46.06
N GLY A 461 4.54 37.38 46.69
CA GLY A 461 4.23 38.74 46.24
C GLY A 461 4.80 39.08 44.86
N LYS A 462 6.03 38.63 44.56
CA LYS A 462 6.62 38.76 43.22
C LYS A 462 5.84 37.96 42.17
N ILE A 463 5.51 36.70 42.46
CA ILE A 463 4.69 35.84 41.59
C ILE A 463 3.32 36.50 41.31
N ALA A 464 2.67 37.03 42.34
CA ALA A 464 1.39 37.73 42.21
C ALA A 464 1.50 38.95 41.28
N THR A 465 2.61 39.69 41.35
CA THR A 465 2.86 40.84 40.49
C THR A 465 3.06 40.43 39.04
N GLU A 466 3.75 39.32 38.78
CA GLU A 466 4.00 38.79 37.44
C GLU A 466 2.77 38.15 36.80
N LEU A 467 1.90 37.54 37.60
CA LEU A 467 0.63 36.97 37.16
C LEU A 467 -0.52 37.99 37.10
N LYS A 468 -0.23 39.28 37.32
CA LYS A 468 -1.23 40.34 37.20
C LYS A 468 -1.82 40.33 35.79
N ASP A 469 -3.16 40.32 35.71
CA ASP A 469 -3.93 40.15 34.48
C ASP A 469 -3.43 41.04 33.32
N LEU A 470 -3.10 42.31 33.57
CA LEU A 470 -2.56 43.20 32.55
C LEU A 470 -1.21 42.76 31.98
N LYS A 471 -0.26 42.30 32.81
CA LYS A 471 1.05 41.79 32.34
C LYS A 471 0.87 40.49 31.58
N TRP A 472 0.04 39.60 32.12
CA TRP A 472 -0.20 38.29 31.51
C TRP A 472 -0.96 38.38 30.18
N ARG A 473 -1.96 39.28 30.07
CA ARG A 473 -2.64 39.59 28.80
C ARG A 473 -1.71 40.23 27.79
N HIS A 474 -0.78 41.09 28.22
CA HIS A 474 0.23 41.67 27.33
C HIS A 474 1.16 40.61 26.74
N ARG A 475 1.66 39.68 27.57
CA ARG A 475 2.44 38.51 27.12
C ARG A 475 1.63 37.62 26.16
N GLY A 476 0.39 37.31 26.54
CA GLY A 476 -0.53 36.53 25.70
C GLY A 476 -0.82 37.19 24.35
N LYS A 477 -0.97 38.52 24.31
CA LYS A 477 -1.17 39.27 23.07
C LYS A 477 0.05 39.22 22.15
N LYS A 478 1.26 39.44 22.67
CA LYS A 478 2.51 39.32 21.90
C LYS A 478 2.71 37.89 21.37
N MET A 479 2.37 36.88 22.17
CA MET A 479 2.43 35.48 21.77
C MET A 479 1.39 35.15 20.69
N ASP A 480 0.16 35.66 20.81
CA ASP A 480 -0.90 35.55 19.79
C ASP A 480 -0.51 36.22 18.47
N GLU A 481 0.17 37.37 18.54
CA GLU A 481 0.77 38.02 17.36
C GLU A 481 1.84 37.12 16.72
N TRP A 482 2.72 36.50 17.51
CA TRP A 482 3.72 35.56 16.99
C TRP A 482 3.08 34.33 16.31
N ILE A 483 2.06 33.75 16.95
CA ILE A 483 1.30 32.63 16.41
C ILE A 483 0.65 33.00 15.07
N LYS A 484 0.00 34.17 14.99
CA LYS A 484 -0.70 34.62 13.79
C LYS A 484 0.22 35.02 12.65
N ILE A 485 1.36 35.64 12.96
CA ILE A 485 2.26 36.19 11.94
C ILE A 485 3.21 35.11 11.42
N VAL A 486 3.58 34.13 12.26
CA VAL A 486 4.60 33.14 11.89
C VAL A 486 4.10 31.71 11.91
N PHE A 487 3.55 31.21 13.02
CA PHE A 487 3.22 29.79 13.10
C PHE A 487 2.04 29.38 12.21
N ILE A 488 0.97 30.18 12.13
CA ILE A 488 -0.17 29.88 11.26
C ILE A 488 0.24 29.93 9.77
N PRO A 489 0.87 31.00 9.26
CA PRO A 489 1.34 31.04 7.88
C PRO A 489 2.35 29.94 7.55
N PHE A 490 3.20 29.58 8.51
CA PHE A 490 4.14 28.47 8.37
C PHE A 490 3.44 27.12 8.26
N GLU A 491 2.48 26.83 9.13
CA GLU A 491 1.71 25.59 9.09
C GLU A 491 0.91 25.47 7.80
N GLU A 492 0.23 26.54 7.39
CA GLU A 492 -0.51 26.61 6.13
C GLU A 492 0.41 26.38 4.93
N LYS A 493 1.55 27.08 4.87
CA LYS A 493 2.51 26.92 3.77
C LYS A 493 3.18 25.55 3.75
N MET A 494 3.46 24.95 4.91
CA MET A 494 3.98 23.58 4.98
C MET A 494 2.95 22.56 4.51
N LYS A 495 1.67 22.76 4.84
CA LYS A 495 0.57 21.91 4.36
C LYS A 495 0.37 22.03 2.85
N GLU A 496 0.37 23.26 2.31
CA GLU A 496 0.36 23.52 0.86
C GLU A 496 1.57 22.87 0.17
N SER A 497 2.73 22.90 0.83
CA SER A 497 3.99 22.35 0.32
C SER A 497 4.09 20.83 0.41
N SER A 498 3.24 20.13 1.16
CA SER A 498 3.35 18.67 1.36
C SER A 498 3.34 17.86 0.06
N GLU A 499 2.44 18.19 -0.85
CA GLU A 499 2.34 17.59 -2.18
C GLU A 499 3.52 17.99 -3.09
N VAL A 500 4.02 19.20 -2.90
CA VAL A 500 5.21 19.73 -3.58
C VAL A 500 6.48 18.98 -3.13
N ILE A 501 6.62 18.69 -1.84
CA ILE A 501 7.74 17.96 -1.25
C ILE A 501 7.80 16.54 -1.80
N LYS A 502 6.65 15.85 -1.91
CA LYS A 502 6.56 14.53 -2.54
C LYS A 502 7.06 14.53 -3.98
N ARG A 503 6.66 15.53 -4.78
CA ARG A 503 7.10 15.67 -6.18
C ARG A 503 8.60 15.93 -6.29
N LEU A 504 9.14 16.81 -5.44
CA LEU A 504 10.58 17.10 -5.39
C LEU A 504 11.37 15.86 -4.97
N ARG A 505 10.84 15.05 -4.05
CA ARG A 505 11.42 13.76 -3.68
C ARG A 505 11.46 12.79 -4.86
N SER A 506 10.36 12.63 -5.61
CA SER A 506 10.36 11.78 -6.81
C SER A 506 11.39 12.29 -7.84
N ALA A 507 11.54 13.61 -7.99
CA ALA A 507 12.56 14.19 -8.87
C ALA A 507 13.99 13.87 -8.43
N VAL A 508 14.30 14.01 -7.14
CA VAL A 508 15.62 13.71 -6.57
C VAL A 508 15.91 12.21 -6.64
N ASN A 509 14.92 11.36 -6.38
CA ASN A 509 15.04 9.90 -6.51
C ASN A 509 15.27 9.48 -7.96
N PHE A 510 14.58 10.08 -8.93
CA PHE A 510 14.86 9.87 -10.35
C PHE A 510 16.33 10.19 -10.68
N LEU A 511 16.83 11.34 -10.24
CA LEU A 511 18.21 11.77 -10.48
C LEU A 511 19.25 10.91 -9.75
N LYS A 512 18.87 10.28 -8.64
CA LYS A 512 19.68 9.31 -7.91
C LYS A 512 19.76 7.98 -8.65
N GLU A 513 18.62 7.45 -9.09
CA GLU A 513 18.51 6.10 -9.63
C GLU A 513 18.91 5.99 -11.10
N SER A 514 18.74 7.07 -11.87
CA SER A 514 19.13 7.15 -13.29
C SER A 514 20.62 6.89 -13.54
N LYS A 515 21.50 7.25 -12.60
CA LYS A 515 22.96 7.09 -12.74
C LYS A 515 23.45 5.64 -12.85
N ASN A 516 22.65 4.69 -12.37
CA ASN A 516 23.05 3.28 -12.31
C ASN A 516 22.31 2.42 -13.35
N LEU A 517 21.75 3.02 -14.40
CA LEU A 517 21.06 2.28 -15.45
C LEU A 517 22.07 1.62 -16.40
N ASN A 518 21.90 0.32 -16.67
CA ASN A 518 22.65 -0.38 -17.71
C ASN A 518 22.00 -0.11 -19.09
N LEU A 519 22.04 1.16 -19.51
CA LEU A 519 21.44 1.63 -20.76
C LEU A 519 22.01 0.89 -21.99
N PRO A 520 23.32 0.59 -22.09
CA PRO A 520 23.88 -0.14 -23.22
C PRO A 520 23.36 -1.58 -23.34
N ASN A 521 23.28 -2.33 -22.25
CA ASN A 521 22.72 -3.68 -22.29
C ASN A 521 21.25 -3.64 -22.69
N PHE A 522 20.44 -2.76 -22.07
CA PHE A 522 19.04 -2.59 -22.44
C PHE A 522 18.88 -2.23 -23.92
N HIS A 523 19.68 -1.31 -24.46
CA HIS A 523 19.67 -0.96 -25.88
C HIS A 523 19.96 -2.18 -26.77
N SER A 524 21.06 -2.90 -26.50
CA SER A 524 21.48 -4.04 -27.32
C SER A 524 20.42 -5.14 -27.38
N GLN A 525 19.75 -5.43 -26.26
CA GLN A 525 18.68 -6.42 -26.20
C GLN A 525 17.43 -5.96 -26.95
N ILE A 526 17.11 -4.65 -26.94
CA ILE A 526 16.00 -4.11 -27.74
C ILE A 526 16.28 -4.21 -29.23
N VAL A 527 17.48 -3.85 -29.67
CA VAL A 527 17.88 -3.98 -31.09
C VAL A 527 17.77 -5.45 -31.54
N LEU A 528 18.26 -6.38 -30.70
CA LEU A 528 18.13 -7.81 -30.96
C LEU A 528 16.66 -8.27 -31.00
N LEU A 529 15.84 -7.77 -30.07
CA LEU A 529 14.41 -8.07 -30.00
C LEU A 529 13.70 -7.63 -31.28
N GLN A 530 13.91 -6.38 -31.71
CA GLN A 530 13.34 -5.83 -32.94
C GLN A 530 13.78 -6.60 -34.17
N LYS A 531 15.08 -6.92 -34.28
CA LYS A 531 15.59 -7.74 -35.38
C LYS A 531 14.86 -9.08 -35.45
N LYS A 532 14.70 -9.75 -34.31
CA LYS A 532 14.00 -11.04 -34.24
C LYS A 532 12.51 -10.90 -34.57
N THR A 533 11.86 -9.82 -34.17
CA THR A 533 10.48 -9.50 -34.57
C THR A 533 10.35 -9.37 -36.09
N GLN A 534 11.28 -8.65 -36.72
CA GLN A 534 11.29 -8.49 -38.18
C GLN A 534 11.58 -9.81 -38.91
N GLU A 535 12.44 -10.68 -38.36
CA GLU A 535 12.63 -12.04 -38.88
C GLU A 535 11.33 -12.85 -38.86
N VAL A 536 10.57 -12.83 -37.75
CA VAL A 536 9.25 -13.50 -37.68
C VAL A 536 8.27 -12.90 -38.69
N LYS A 537 8.26 -11.57 -38.85
CA LYS A 537 7.42 -10.88 -39.83
C LYS A 537 7.73 -11.33 -41.26
N GLY A 538 9.00 -11.36 -41.62
CA GLY A 538 9.46 -11.84 -42.94
C GLY A 538 9.06 -13.29 -43.21
N VAL A 539 9.15 -14.18 -42.22
CA VAL A 539 8.69 -15.57 -42.36
C VAL A 539 7.19 -15.65 -42.60
N VAL A 540 6.39 -14.92 -41.83
CA VAL A 540 4.92 -14.90 -42.04
C VAL A 540 4.58 -14.37 -43.44
N GLU A 541 5.22 -13.29 -43.89
CA GLU A 541 5.04 -12.72 -45.24
C GLU A 541 5.49 -13.65 -46.37
N GLU A 542 6.61 -14.34 -46.21
CA GLU A 542 7.11 -15.30 -47.19
C GLU A 542 6.17 -16.49 -47.30
N GLU A 543 5.74 -17.06 -46.18
CA GLU A 543 4.80 -18.19 -46.18
C GLU A 543 3.43 -17.77 -46.72
N LEU A 544 2.99 -16.54 -46.47
CA LEU A 544 1.80 -15.94 -47.10
C LEU A 544 1.90 -15.88 -48.62
N LYS A 545 3.04 -15.44 -49.16
CA LYS A 545 3.28 -15.39 -50.61
C LYS A 545 3.35 -16.79 -51.23
N ASN A 546 3.86 -17.76 -50.48
CA ASN A 546 4.01 -19.16 -50.89
C ASN A 546 2.72 -19.98 -50.72
N LEU A 547 1.82 -19.56 -49.84
CA LEU A 547 0.43 -19.99 -49.76
C LEU A 547 -0.28 -19.51 -51.04
N LYS A 548 -0.05 -20.22 -52.14
CA LYS A 548 -0.93 -20.12 -53.31
C LYS A 548 -2.24 -20.80 -52.90
N PRO A 549 -3.34 -20.07 -52.61
CA PRO A 549 -4.64 -20.70 -52.58
C PRO A 549 -4.80 -21.38 -53.94
N LYS A 550 -4.81 -22.71 -53.98
CA LYS A 550 -5.00 -23.44 -55.23
C LYS A 550 -6.30 -22.90 -55.86
N GLU A 551 -6.19 -22.45 -57.11
CA GLU A 551 -7.23 -21.72 -57.84
C GLU A 551 -8.63 -22.31 -57.63
N GLU A 552 -9.57 -21.44 -57.24
CA GLU A 552 -11.04 -21.44 -57.41
C GLU A 552 -11.88 -22.71 -57.10
N ASN A 553 -11.29 -23.89 -56.87
CA ASN A 553 -11.99 -25.18 -56.76
C ASN A 553 -11.98 -25.80 -55.35
N GLU A 554 -11.48 -25.08 -54.35
CA GLU A 554 -11.44 -25.53 -52.95
C GLU A 554 -12.44 -24.71 -52.08
N PRO A 555 -13.73 -25.08 -52.03
CA PRO A 555 -14.82 -24.26 -51.47
C PRO A 555 -14.76 -24.10 -49.95
N TYR A 556 -13.86 -24.81 -49.26
CA TYR A 556 -13.69 -24.63 -47.81
C TYR A 556 -13.14 -23.24 -47.47
N TYR A 557 -12.38 -22.59 -48.35
CA TYR A 557 -11.81 -21.25 -48.09
C TYR A 557 -12.89 -20.16 -47.94
N LYS A 558 -14.01 -20.23 -48.68
CA LYS A 558 -15.13 -19.28 -48.52
C LYS A 558 -15.80 -19.42 -47.15
N TYR A 559 -15.91 -20.66 -46.65
CA TYR A 559 -16.49 -20.93 -45.33
C TYR A 559 -15.52 -20.64 -44.17
N MET A 560 -14.21 -20.61 -44.42
CA MET A 560 -13.20 -20.23 -43.43
C MET A 560 -13.34 -18.78 -42.96
N ILE A 561 -13.68 -17.87 -43.87
CA ILE A 561 -13.91 -16.46 -43.51
C ILE A 561 -15.13 -16.35 -42.59
N ASN A 562 -16.22 -17.07 -42.90
CA ASN A 562 -17.41 -17.10 -42.04
C ASN A 562 -17.12 -17.75 -40.68
N LEU A 563 -16.32 -18.81 -40.64
CA LEU A 563 -15.86 -19.42 -39.40
C LEU A 563 -15.09 -18.41 -38.54
N ARG A 564 -14.17 -17.65 -39.13
CA ARG A 564 -13.39 -16.64 -38.41
C ARG A 564 -14.30 -15.63 -37.71
N ILE A 565 -15.37 -15.20 -38.38
CA ILE A 565 -16.37 -14.28 -37.83
C ILE A 565 -17.18 -14.96 -36.71
N GLU A 566 -17.70 -16.18 -36.94
CA GLU A 566 -18.54 -16.90 -35.98
C GLU A 566 -17.77 -17.44 -34.75
N SER A 567 -16.46 -17.67 -34.88
CA SER A 567 -15.61 -18.28 -33.85
C SER A 567 -14.55 -17.33 -33.29
N SER A 568 -14.65 -16.03 -33.59
CA SER A 568 -13.64 -15.02 -33.26
C SER A 568 -13.16 -15.05 -31.79
N PRO A 569 -14.01 -15.17 -30.75
CA PRO A 569 -13.53 -15.29 -29.37
C PRO A 569 -13.41 -16.74 -28.86
N LEU A 570 -13.80 -17.74 -29.67
CA LEU A 570 -13.94 -19.13 -29.23
C LEU A 570 -12.61 -19.73 -28.78
N ARG A 571 -11.53 -19.39 -29.48
CA ARG A 571 -10.17 -19.81 -29.10
C ARG A 571 -9.85 -19.39 -27.66
N GLU A 572 -9.96 -18.09 -27.35
CA GLU A 572 -9.65 -17.62 -26.00
C GLU A 572 -10.58 -18.29 -25.01
N GLN A 573 -11.88 -18.36 -25.31
CA GLN A 573 -12.89 -19.00 -24.46
C GLN A 573 -12.54 -20.44 -24.09
N LEU A 574 -12.17 -21.26 -25.06
CA LEU A 574 -11.78 -22.66 -24.84
C LEU A 574 -10.46 -22.76 -24.05
N MET A 575 -9.48 -21.88 -24.29
CA MET A 575 -8.27 -21.80 -23.45
C MET A 575 -8.59 -21.42 -22.00
N ARG A 576 -9.48 -20.44 -21.79
CA ARG A 576 -9.93 -20.02 -20.46
C ARG A 576 -10.63 -21.18 -19.73
N ALA A 577 -11.51 -21.90 -20.44
CA ALA A 577 -12.21 -23.06 -19.89
C ALA A 577 -11.26 -24.20 -19.53
N SER A 578 -10.33 -24.52 -20.45
CA SER A 578 -9.29 -25.53 -20.23
C SER A 578 -8.48 -25.24 -18.98
N HIS A 579 -8.08 -23.99 -18.80
CA HIS A 579 -7.32 -23.58 -17.64
C HIS A 579 -8.14 -23.71 -16.35
N ILE A 580 -9.40 -23.27 -16.35
CA ILE A 580 -10.27 -23.43 -15.17
C ILE A 580 -10.37 -24.91 -14.80
N PHE A 581 -10.68 -25.79 -15.77
CA PHE A 581 -10.76 -27.23 -15.50
C PHE A 581 -9.43 -27.82 -14.98
N GLY A 582 -8.29 -27.41 -15.54
CA GLY A 582 -6.99 -27.89 -15.09
C GLY A 582 -6.67 -27.50 -13.65
N LEU A 583 -6.99 -26.26 -13.27
CA LEU A 583 -6.88 -25.80 -11.90
C LEU A 583 -7.86 -26.52 -10.96
N LEU A 584 -9.11 -26.76 -11.38
CA LEU A 584 -10.09 -27.52 -10.59
C LEU A 584 -9.61 -28.96 -10.34
N ASP A 585 -9.06 -29.63 -11.37
CA ASP A 585 -8.44 -30.95 -11.23
C ASP A 585 -7.26 -30.92 -10.25
N HIS A 586 -6.37 -29.94 -10.40
CA HIS A 586 -5.19 -29.82 -9.53
C HIS A 586 -5.59 -29.54 -8.09
N TYR A 587 -6.61 -28.71 -7.85
CA TYR A 587 -7.15 -28.48 -6.51
C TYR A 587 -7.78 -29.75 -5.94
N ASP A 588 -8.56 -30.47 -6.74
CA ASP A 588 -9.21 -31.71 -6.33
C ASP A 588 -8.21 -32.77 -5.84
N ARG A 589 -7.03 -32.83 -6.46
CA ARG A 589 -5.95 -33.74 -6.06
C ARG A 589 -5.15 -33.27 -4.84
N ASN A 590 -5.22 -31.98 -4.50
CA ASN A 590 -4.38 -31.35 -3.47
C ASN A 590 -5.20 -30.72 -2.32
N GLN A 591 -6.46 -31.11 -2.14
CA GLN A 591 -7.37 -30.48 -1.17
C GLN A 591 -6.77 -30.38 0.24
N THR A 592 -6.11 -31.45 0.71
CA THR A 592 -5.50 -31.51 2.05
C THR A 592 -4.41 -30.46 2.27
N VAL A 593 -3.67 -30.10 1.22
CA VAL A 593 -2.61 -29.08 1.30
C VAL A 593 -3.21 -27.68 1.40
N PHE A 594 -4.34 -27.44 0.72
CA PHE A 594 -5.10 -26.19 0.86
C PHE A 594 -5.78 -26.07 2.22
N ASP A 595 -6.31 -27.18 2.75
CA ASP A 595 -6.87 -27.23 4.11
C ASP A 595 -5.79 -26.83 5.14
N GLU A 596 -4.59 -27.40 5.03
CA GLU A 596 -3.46 -27.05 5.90
C GLU A 596 -3.06 -25.57 5.75
N PHE A 597 -3.03 -25.03 4.53
CA PHE A 597 -2.80 -23.61 4.28
C PHE A 597 -3.79 -22.72 5.04
N PHE A 598 -5.10 -23.01 4.93
CA PHE A 598 -6.12 -22.22 5.62
C PHE A 598 -6.06 -22.41 7.14
N GLU A 599 -5.82 -23.62 7.65
CA GLU A 599 -5.69 -23.87 9.08
C GLU A 599 -4.54 -23.08 9.69
N LYS A 600 -3.34 -23.15 9.09
CA LYS A 600 -2.16 -22.41 9.55
C LYS A 600 -2.35 -20.90 9.37
N GLY A 601 -2.95 -20.47 8.27
CA GLY A 601 -3.24 -19.06 7.99
C GLY A 601 -4.22 -18.46 8.99
N LEU A 602 -5.34 -19.13 9.27
CA LEU A 602 -6.34 -18.67 10.24
C LEU A 602 -5.79 -18.67 11.68
N ALA A 603 -4.94 -19.65 12.02
CA ALA A 603 -4.23 -19.65 13.30
C ALA A 603 -3.29 -18.44 13.43
N LEU A 604 -2.56 -18.09 12.37
CA LEU A 604 -1.70 -16.91 12.32
C LEU A 604 -2.51 -15.61 12.35
N GLN A 605 -3.64 -15.54 11.64
CA GLN A 605 -4.55 -14.39 11.64
C GLN A 605 -5.00 -14.05 13.06
N LYS A 606 -5.43 -15.05 13.85
CA LYS A 606 -5.85 -14.86 15.24
C LYS A 606 -4.73 -14.30 16.13
N LYS A 607 -3.47 -14.66 15.86
CA LYS A 607 -2.30 -14.10 16.58
C LYS A 607 -2.08 -12.64 16.18
N ILE A 608 -2.09 -12.34 14.88
CA ILE A 608 -1.83 -11.00 14.34
C ILE A 608 -2.92 -9.99 14.71
N GLN A 609 -4.20 -10.40 14.68
CA GLN A 609 -5.31 -9.52 15.03
C GLN A 609 -5.25 -9.00 16.47
N ASN A 610 -4.66 -9.78 17.38
CA ASN A 610 -4.54 -9.44 18.80
C ASN A 610 -3.21 -8.76 19.15
N ASP A 611 -2.31 -8.57 18.19
CA ASP A 611 -0.97 -8.02 18.42
C ASP A 611 -0.89 -6.55 17.99
N ASN A 612 -0.63 -5.66 18.95
CA ASN A 612 -0.51 -4.21 18.72
C ASN A 612 0.80 -3.81 18.02
N SER A 613 1.78 -4.71 17.91
CA SER A 613 3.04 -4.45 17.22
C SER A 613 2.96 -4.64 15.70
N LYS A 614 1.89 -5.26 15.18
CA LYS A 614 1.69 -5.51 13.75
C LYS A 614 1.04 -4.32 13.06
N SER A 615 1.47 -4.06 11.83
CA SER A 615 0.94 -2.95 11.01
C SER A 615 -0.53 -3.18 10.62
N GLU A 616 -1.26 -2.09 10.39
CA GLU A 616 -2.66 -2.15 9.96
C GLU A 616 -2.81 -2.87 8.60
N ASP A 617 -1.85 -2.71 7.70
CA ASP A 617 -1.80 -3.40 6.41
C ASP A 617 -1.72 -4.93 6.59
N GLN A 618 -0.92 -5.41 7.54
CA GLN A 618 -0.82 -6.83 7.88
C GLN A 618 -2.12 -7.36 8.46
N LYS A 619 -2.75 -6.63 9.38
CA LYS A 619 -4.03 -7.01 9.99
C LYS A 619 -5.14 -7.08 8.94
N THR A 620 -5.22 -6.06 8.09
CA THR A 620 -6.19 -5.97 7.00
C THR A 620 -6.02 -7.14 6.04
N LYS A 621 -4.80 -7.40 5.56
CA LYS A 621 -4.57 -8.49 4.60
C LYS A 621 -4.85 -9.86 5.20
N MET A 622 -4.46 -10.10 6.44
CA MET A 622 -4.73 -11.37 7.13
C MET A 622 -6.23 -11.60 7.37
N SER A 623 -7.04 -10.55 7.53
CA SER A 623 -8.50 -10.67 7.65
C SER A 623 -9.18 -11.21 6.39
N GLU A 624 -8.53 -11.12 5.22
CA GLU A 624 -9.07 -11.64 3.96
C GLU A 624 -9.14 -13.18 3.93
N LEU A 625 -8.36 -13.89 4.77
CA LEU A 625 -8.27 -15.36 4.77
C LEU A 625 -9.61 -16.04 5.04
N GLU A 626 -10.42 -15.52 5.97
CA GLU A 626 -11.74 -16.08 6.26
C GLU A 626 -12.68 -16.00 5.05
N SER A 627 -12.70 -14.84 4.39
CA SER A 627 -13.50 -14.65 3.18
C SER A 627 -13.02 -15.54 2.04
N MET A 628 -11.70 -15.75 1.93
CA MET A 628 -11.08 -16.61 0.93
C MET A 628 -11.39 -18.08 1.18
N LYS A 629 -11.32 -18.53 2.44
CA LYS A 629 -11.71 -19.89 2.84
C LYS A 629 -13.18 -20.16 2.50
N LYS A 630 -14.08 -19.23 2.85
CA LYS A 630 -15.49 -19.37 2.50
C LYS A 630 -15.70 -19.54 0.99
N ARG A 631 -15.04 -18.70 0.16
CA ARG A 631 -15.12 -18.84 -1.30
C ARG A 631 -14.56 -20.17 -1.80
N MET A 632 -13.54 -20.72 -1.13
CA MET A 632 -13.00 -22.04 -1.42
C MET A 632 -13.99 -23.16 -1.08
N ASP A 633 -14.63 -23.09 0.07
CA ASP A 633 -15.65 -24.06 0.50
C ASP A 633 -16.86 -24.03 -0.45
N ASP A 634 -17.34 -22.84 -0.81
CA ASP A 634 -18.39 -22.65 -1.82
C ASP A 634 -17.97 -23.24 -3.18
N LEU A 635 -16.71 -23.06 -3.58
CA LEU A 635 -16.18 -23.63 -4.82
C LEU A 635 -16.18 -25.16 -4.78
N LYS A 636 -15.77 -25.76 -3.66
CA LYS A 636 -15.77 -27.21 -3.46
C LYS A 636 -17.18 -27.79 -3.63
N GLU A 637 -18.19 -27.16 -3.03
CA GLU A 637 -19.59 -27.55 -3.23
C GLU A 637 -19.99 -27.47 -4.72
N GLN A 638 -19.62 -26.38 -5.39
CA GLN A 638 -19.90 -26.18 -6.81
C GLN A 638 -19.17 -27.18 -7.74
N MET A 639 -17.99 -27.65 -7.34
CA MET A 639 -17.28 -28.74 -8.03
C MET A 639 -18.02 -30.06 -7.87
N ASP A 640 -18.47 -30.41 -6.66
CA ASP A 640 -19.20 -31.65 -6.40
C ASP A 640 -20.54 -31.70 -7.14
N ILE A 641 -21.27 -30.58 -7.18
CA ILE A 641 -22.51 -30.45 -7.99
C ILE A 641 -22.22 -30.72 -9.47
N ARG A 642 -21.10 -30.21 -9.99
CA ARG A 642 -20.70 -30.38 -11.39
C ARG A 642 -20.25 -31.81 -11.67
N LYS A 643 -19.44 -32.42 -10.82
CA LYS A 643 -19.04 -33.83 -10.92
C LYS A 643 -20.26 -34.74 -11.05
N LYS A 644 -21.23 -34.61 -10.14
CA LYS A 644 -22.51 -35.36 -10.19
C LYS A 644 -23.29 -35.10 -11.48
N ARG A 645 -23.28 -33.86 -11.98
CA ARG A 645 -23.96 -33.50 -13.23
C ARG A 645 -23.28 -34.09 -14.47
N TYR A 646 -21.97 -34.26 -14.42
CA TYR A 646 -21.15 -34.75 -15.52
C TYR A 646 -21.01 -36.27 -15.51
N GLU A 647 -21.26 -36.91 -14.37
CA GLU A 647 -21.26 -38.36 -14.18
C GLU A 647 -22.07 -39.09 -15.26
N GLY A 648 -21.48 -40.13 -15.86
CA GLY A 648 -22.10 -40.95 -16.90
C GLY A 648 -22.26 -40.28 -18.27
N LYS A 649 -21.85 -39.02 -18.45
CA LYS A 649 -21.96 -38.30 -19.73
C LYS A 649 -20.69 -38.42 -20.56
N SER A 650 -20.87 -38.67 -21.85
CA SER A 650 -19.81 -38.57 -22.85
C SER A 650 -19.35 -37.13 -23.04
N MET A 651 -18.14 -36.92 -23.58
CA MET A 651 -17.65 -35.57 -23.87
C MET A 651 -18.53 -34.84 -24.88
N LYS A 652 -19.12 -35.55 -25.85
CA LYS A 652 -20.10 -34.97 -26.79
C LYS A 652 -21.29 -34.38 -26.04
N GLU A 653 -21.91 -35.15 -25.16
CA GLU A 653 -23.05 -34.69 -24.36
C GLU A 653 -22.67 -33.50 -23.48
N LEU A 654 -21.48 -33.50 -22.89
CA LEU A 654 -21.00 -32.37 -22.09
C LEU A 654 -20.87 -31.08 -22.92
N PHE A 655 -20.29 -31.15 -24.12
CA PHE A 655 -20.19 -29.99 -25.01
C PHE A 655 -21.54 -29.52 -25.56
N GLU A 656 -22.54 -30.40 -25.63
CA GLU A 656 -23.93 -30.05 -25.96
C GLU A 656 -24.68 -29.39 -24.80
N MET A 657 -24.15 -29.48 -23.57
CA MET A 657 -24.71 -28.77 -22.41
C MET A 657 -24.17 -27.35 -22.33
N ARG A 658 -25.06 -26.35 -22.48
CA ARG A 658 -24.71 -24.94 -22.22
C ARG A 658 -24.03 -24.73 -20.86
N SER A 659 -24.45 -25.50 -19.84
CA SER A 659 -23.91 -25.42 -18.48
C SER A 659 -22.50 -25.99 -18.29
N PHE A 660 -21.89 -26.56 -19.33
CA PHE A 660 -20.55 -27.14 -19.24
C PHE A 660 -19.46 -26.05 -19.23
N ILE A 661 -19.47 -25.13 -20.21
CA ILE A 661 -18.43 -24.10 -20.34
C ILE A 661 -18.94 -22.72 -19.90
N ASP A 662 -20.12 -22.28 -20.36
CA ASP A 662 -20.64 -20.93 -20.05
C ASP A 662 -20.79 -20.72 -18.53
N ASN A 663 -21.10 -21.77 -17.76
CA ASN A 663 -21.33 -21.66 -16.32
C ASN A 663 -20.04 -21.69 -15.47
N LEU A 664 -18.87 -21.87 -16.07
CA LEU A 664 -17.59 -21.71 -15.35
C LEU A 664 -17.36 -20.25 -14.93
N GLN A 665 -17.97 -19.29 -15.63
CA GLN A 665 -17.94 -17.88 -15.26
C GLN A 665 -18.53 -17.60 -13.87
N ASN A 666 -19.44 -18.46 -13.41
CA ASN A 666 -20.19 -18.31 -12.16
C ASN A 666 -19.59 -19.13 -11.00
N LEU A 667 -18.42 -19.74 -11.20
CA LEU A 667 -17.75 -20.45 -10.11
C LEU A 667 -17.30 -19.46 -9.02
N PRO A 668 -17.48 -19.79 -7.73
CA PRO A 668 -16.87 -19.02 -6.66
C PRO A 668 -15.35 -18.94 -6.88
N ASN A 669 -14.81 -17.74 -6.87
CA ASN A 669 -13.38 -17.54 -7.09
C ASN A 669 -12.65 -17.26 -5.77
N PRO A 670 -11.75 -18.13 -5.31
CA PRO A 670 -10.96 -17.89 -4.10
C PRO A 670 -10.08 -16.65 -4.23
N ALA A 671 -9.62 -16.31 -5.44
CA ALA A 671 -8.70 -15.21 -5.72
C ALA A 671 -7.37 -15.35 -4.94
N LEU A 672 -6.88 -16.59 -4.80
CA LEU A 672 -5.66 -16.91 -4.07
C LEU A 672 -4.44 -16.74 -4.97
N ARG A 673 -3.48 -15.90 -4.55
CA ARG A 673 -2.20 -15.67 -5.23
C ARG A 673 -1.05 -15.87 -4.26
N THR A 674 -0.27 -16.91 -4.48
CA THR A 674 0.80 -17.35 -3.58
C THR A 674 1.89 -16.29 -3.38
N ASP A 675 2.22 -15.49 -4.40
CA ASP A 675 3.21 -14.42 -4.27
C ASP A 675 2.77 -13.28 -3.33
N GLU A 676 1.49 -12.92 -3.35
CA GLU A 676 0.93 -11.93 -2.42
C GLU A 676 1.03 -12.44 -0.98
N TRP A 677 0.73 -13.73 -0.78
CA TRP A 677 0.82 -14.38 0.53
C TRP A 677 2.27 -14.63 0.98
N ARG A 678 3.19 -14.88 0.05
CA ARG A 678 4.62 -15.00 0.34
C ARG A 678 5.21 -13.66 0.77
N ALA A 679 4.78 -12.57 0.14
CA ALA A 679 5.15 -11.21 0.53
C ALA A 679 4.63 -10.86 1.93
N ILE A 680 3.37 -11.19 2.25
CA ILE A 680 2.82 -10.91 3.58
C ILE A 680 3.53 -11.75 4.66
N ALA A 681 3.75 -13.05 4.42
CA ALA A 681 4.48 -13.91 5.34
C ALA A 681 5.91 -13.39 5.60
N LYS A 682 6.61 -12.93 4.56
CA LYS A 682 7.93 -12.30 4.70
C LYS A 682 7.88 -11.01 5.52
N SER A 683 6.83 -10.21 5.38
CA SER A 683 6.66 -8.98 6.17
C SER A 683 6.39 -9.26 7.66
N ILE A 684 5.73 -10.37 7.97
CA ILE A 684 5.38 -10.77 9.33
C ILE A 684 6.61 -11.33 10.07
N GLY A 685 7.53 -11.98 9.35
CA GLY A 685 8.77 -12.52 9.91
C GLY A 685 8.61 -13.95 10.43
N ASP A 686 9.40 -14.31 11.44
CA ASP A 686 9.54 -15.70 11.91
C ASP A 686 8.24 -16.31 12.44
N GLU A 687 7.33 -15.50 12.97
CA GLU A 687 5.99 -15.94 13.40
C GLU A 687 5.16 -16.57 12.26
N ALA A 688 5.46 -16.22 11.01
CA ALA A 688 4.80 -16.76 9.83
C ALA A 688 5.54 -17.96 9.22
N ALA A 689 6.57 -18.52 9.86
CA ALA A 689 7.39 -19.61 9.28
C ALA A 689 6.55 -20.84 8.87
N ASP A 690 5.65 -21.29 9.74
CA ASP A 690 4.76 -22.44 9.47
C ASP A 690 3.79 -22.14 8.32
N PHE A 691 3.22 -20.94 8.29
CA PHE A 691 2.32 -20.49 7.23
C PHE A 691 3.05 -20.31 5.89
N LYS A 692 4.29 -19.81 5.92
CA LYS A 692 5.13 -19.68 4.74
C LYS A 692 5.42 -21.05 4.11
N LYS A 693 5.66 -22.07 4.94
CA LYS A 693 5.89 -23.44 4.46
C LYS A 693 4.67 -24.02 3.75
N THR A 694 3.45 -23.70 4.21
CA THR A 694 2.23 -24.14 3.53
C THR A 694 1.98 -23.36 2.23
N ILE A 695 2.31 -22.06 2.17
CA ILE A 695 2.25 -21.27 0.93
C ILE A 695 3.09 -21.91 -0.18
N ASP A 696 4.28 -22.38 0.14
CA ASP A 696 5.18 -23.00 -0.84
C ASP A 696 4.70 -24.39 -1.31
N SER A 697 3.73 -24.98 -0.62
CA SER A 697 3.12 -26.28 -0.98
C SER A 697 1.83 -26.14 -1.81
N ILE A 698 1.25 -24.94 -1.89
CA ILE A 698 0.05 -24.66 -2.70
C ILE A 698 0.39 -23.93 -4.00
N PHE A 699 -0.61 -23.79 -4.86
CA PHE A 699 -0.51 -23.09 -6.14
C PHE A 699 -1.51 -21.93 -6.22
N ASP A 700 -1.31 -21.03 -7.18
CA ASP A 700 -2.23 -19.93 -7.45
C ASP A 700 -3.60 -20.45 -7.86
N PHE A 701 -4.63 -20.02 -7.14
CA PHE A 701 -6.02 -20.43 -7.36
C PHE A 701 -6.92 -19.21 -7.46
N ASP A 702 -6.70 -18.44 -8.52
CA ASP A 702 -7.44 -17.22 -8.86
C ASP A 702 -7.97 -17.30 -10.28
N PHE A 703 -9.25 -17.56 -10.46
CA PHE A 703 -9.86 -17.63 -11.78
C PHE A 703 -10.36 -16.30 -12.33
N THR A 704 -10.14 -15.18 -11.63
CA THR A 704 -10.98 -13.98 -11.82
C THR A 704 -11.00 -13.60 -13.29
N LEU A 705 -9.86 -13.73 -13.96
CA LEU A 705 -9.79 -13.37 -15.34
C LEU A 705 -10.53 -14.30 -16.28
N HIS A 706 -10.28 -15.59 -16.13
CA HIS A 706 -10.73 -16.55 -17.11
C HIS A 706 -12.25 -16.51 -17.21
N GLN A 707 -12.92 -16.21 -16.10
CA GLN A 707 -14.37 -16.09 -16.02
C GLN A 707 -14.97 -14.99 -16.90
N ARG A 708 -14.29 -13.86 -17.11
CA ARG A 708 -14.88 -12.69 -17.79
C ARG A 708 -15.18 -12.90 -19.27
N ASN A 709 -14.49 -13.84 -19.90
CA ASN A 709 -14.55 -14.02 -21.35
C ASN A 709 -15.37 -15.26 -21.76
N LEU A 710 -15.92 -16.02 -20.81
CA LEU A 710 -16.61 -17.30 -21.09
C LEU A 710 -18.07 -17.16 -21.55
N ILE A 711 -18.61 -15.95 -21.58
CA ILE A 711 -19.99 -15.70 -22.02
C ILE A 711 -20.12 -16.01 -23.51
N GLY A 712 -21.11 -16.83 -23.87
CA GLY A 712 -21.43 -17.16 -25.26
C GLY A 712 -20.51 -18.22 -25.87
N THR A 713 -19.66 -18.87 -25.07
CA THR A 713 -18.75 -19.93 -25.53
C THR A 713 -19.53 -21.07 -26.17
N PHE A 714 -20.67 -21.47 -25.60
CA PHE A 714 -21.53 -22.51 -26.15
C PHE A 714 -22.02 -22.18 -27.58
N SER A 715 -22.49 -20.95 -27.81
CA SER A 715 -22.98 -20.53 -29.13
C SER A 715 -21.87 -20.54 -30.19
N ASN A 716 -20.70 -20.02 -29.83
CA ASN A 716 -19.55 -19.99 -30.73
C ASN A 716 -19.04 -21.41 -31.02
N TYR A 717 -19.03 -22.28 -30.01
CA TYR A 717 -18.70 -23.69 -30.16
C TYR A 717 -19.67 -24.41 -31.12
N LYS A 718 -20.97 -24.14 -31.03
CA LYS A 718 -21.94 -24.69 -31.99
C LYS A 718 -21.69 -24.19 -33.42
N GLY A 719 -21.29 -22.94 -33.60
CA GLY A 719 -20.84 -22.40 -34.89
C GLY A 719 -19.65 -23.19 -35.45
N TYR A 720 -18.65 -23.41 -34.60
CA TYR A 720 -17.47 -24.20 -34.92
C TYR A 720 -17.76 -25.67 -35.28
N VAL A 721 -18.65 -26.35 -34.54
CA VAL A 721 -19.06 -27.72 -34.87
C VAL A 721 -19.78 -27.77 -36.24
N ARG A 722 -20.68 -26.82 -36.52
CA ARG A 722 -21.36 -26.74 -37.84
C ARG A 722 -20.35 -26.60 -38.97
N TYR A 723 -19.30 -25.82 -38.76
CA TYR A 723 -18.24 -25.68 -39.74
C TYR A 723 -17.46 -26.99 -39.96
N ASN A 724 -17.09 -27.69 -38.89
CA ASN A 724 -16.41 -28.99 -39.03
C ASN A 724 -17.27 -30.01 -39.78
N GLN A 725 -18.59 -30.01 -39.54
CA GLN A 725 -19.54 -30.84 -40.28
C GLN A 725 -19.59 -30.46 -41.77
N LEU A 726 -19.54 -29.16 -42.09
CA LEU A 726 -19.51 -28.69 -43.48
C LEU A 726 -18.22 -29.13 -44.18
N ILE A 727 -17.04 -28.98 -43.54
CA ILE A 727 -15.76 -29.40 -44.10
C ILE A 727 -15.81 -30.86 -44.58
N VAL A 728 -16.32 -31.76 -43.74
CA VAL A 728 -16.34 -33.19 -44.07
C VAL A 728 -17.26 -33.47 -45.26
N LYS A 729 -18.35 -32.70 -45.39
CA LYS A 729 -19.35 -32.84 -46.46
C LYS A 729 -19.03 -32.07 -47.74
N ILE A 730 -18.00 -31.22 -47.75
CA ILE A 730 -17.69 -30.35 -48.90
C ILE A 730 -17.46 -31.16 -50.18
N ALA A 731 -16.76 -32.29 -50.12
CA ALA A 731 -16.53 -33.13 -51.29
C ALA A 731 -17.84 -33.67 -51.90
N ASP A 732 -18.81 -34.01 -51.06
CA ASP A 732 -20.12 -34.52 -51.49
C ASP A 732 -21.04 -33.40 -51.98
N ILE A 733 -20.98 -32.23 -51.34
CA ILE A 733 -21.68 -31.01 -51.80
C ILE A 733 -21.16 -30.64 -53.19
N GLN A 734 -19.85 -30.62 -53.40
CA GLN A 734 -19.27 -30.32 -54.72
C GLN A 734 -19.66 -31.35 -55.77
N LYS A 735 -19.60 -32.65 -55.45
CA LYS A 735 -20.07 -33.70 -56.38
C LYS A 735 -21.53 -33.50 -56.76
N ARG A 736 -22.40 -33.19 -55.80
CA ARG A 736 -23.82 -32.88 -56.06
C ARG A 736 -23.99 -31.62 -56.90
N THR A 737 -23.32 -30.52 -56.56
CA THR A 737 -23.43 -29.26 -57.32
C THR A 737 -22.91 -29.43 -58.74
N PHE A 738 -21.80 -30.15 -58.94
CA PHE A 738 -21.29 -30.53 -60.26
C PHE A 738 -22.28 -31.44 -61.01
N TYR A 739 -22.89 -32.41 -60.32
CA TYR A 739 -23.90 -33.29 -60.91
C TYR A 739 -25.16 -32.53 -61.32
N GLU A 740 -25.72 -31.69 -60.45
CA GLU A 740 -26.92 -30.88 -60.71
C GLU A 740 -26.69 -29.87 -61.84
N SER A 741 -25.52 -29.24 -61.90
CA SER A 741 -25.16 -28.27 -62.94
C SER A 741 -24.88 -28.89 -64.31
N ASN A 742 -24.38 -30.13 -64.37
CA ASN A 742 -24.00 -30.77 -65.64
C ASN A 742 -24.99 -31.84 -66.13
N TYR A 743 -25.69 -32.52 -65.21
CA TYR A 743 -26.52 -33.69 -65.51
C TYR A 743 -27.96 -33.55 -65.01
N GLY A 744 -28.21 -32.76 -63.96
CA GLY A 744 -29.55 -32.61 -63.37
C GLY A 744 -30.60 -32.05 -64.34
N THR A 745 -30.22 -31.10 -65.20
CA THR A 745 -31.13 -30.58 -66.25
C THR A 745 -31.44 -31.62 -67.32
N ILE A 746 -30.47 -32.48 -67.67
CA ILE A 746 -30.65 -33.55 -68.66
C ILE A 746 -31.61 -34.61 -68.12
N GLU A 747 -31.47 -35.02 -66.86
CA GLU A 747 -32.38 -35.97 -66.23
C GLU A 747 -33.79 -35.40 -66.03
N PHE A 748 -33.92 -34.12 -65.65
CA PHE A 748 -35.21 -33.45 -65.57
C PHE A 748 -35.92 -33.38 -66.92
N VAL A 749 -35.20 -33.02 -67.99
CA VAL A 749 -35.75 -33.03 -69.36
C VAL A 749 -36.13 -34.45 -69.78
N THR A 750 -35.32 -35.45 -69.46
CA THR A 750 -35.63 -36.86 -69.77
C THR A 750 -36.85 -37.37 -69.00
N PHE A 751 -37.01 -36.97 -67.73
CA PHE A 751 -38.17 -37.28 -66.91
C PHE A 751 -39.44 -36.57 -67.40
N VAL A 752 -39.34 -35.30 -67.80
CA VAL A 752 -40.46 -34.55 -68.39
C VAL A 752 -40.89 -35.16 -69.73
N ILE A 753 -39.93 -35.51 -70.60
CA ILE A 753 -40.22 -36.20 -71.87
C ILE A 753 -40.82 -37.58 -71.60
N GLY A 754 -40.27 -38.36 -70.67
CA GLY A 754 -40.81 -39.67 -70.28
C GLY A 754 -42.23 -39.57 -69.71
N SER A 755 -42.49 -38.59 -68.85
CA SER A 755 -43.81 -38.36 -68.24
C SER A 755 -44.84 -37.84 -69.25
N LEU A 756 -44.42 -37.00 -70.19
CA LEU A 756 -45.24 -36.54 -71.31
C LEU A 756 -45.54 -37.67 -72.30
N LEU A 757 -44.60 -38.59 -72.53
CA LEU A 757 -44.81 -39.77 -73.36
C LEU A 757 -45.78 -40.76 -72.69
N VAL A 758 -45.66 -40.99 -71.38
CA VAL A 758 -46.59 -41.86 -70.62
C VAL A 758 -48.00 -41.26 -70.57
N ASN A 759 -48.15 -39.95 -70.37
CA ASN A 759 -49.46 -39.27 -70.42
C ASN A 759 -50.00 -39.08 -71.86
N GLY A 760 -49.12 -39.03 -72.87
CA GLY A 760 -49.51 -39.02 -74.28
C GLY A 760 -49.99 -40.38 -74.77
N SER A 761 -49.48 -41.47 -74.21
CA SER A 761 -49.93 -42.83 -74.51
C SER A 761 -51.27 -43.22 -73.87
N SER A 762 -51.86 -42.41 -72.99
CA SER A 762 -53.22 -42.63 -72.47
C SER A 762 -54.32 -41.81 -73.17
N ILE A 763 -54.00 -41.11 -74.28
CA ILE A 763 -54.94 -40.30 -75.08
C ILE A 763 -55.14 -40.90 -76.49
N ARG A 764 -54.65 -42.11 -76.73
CA ARG A 764 -55.02 -42.93 -77.89
C ARG A 764 -55.56 -44.27 -77.41
N ASP A 765 -56.80 -44.23 -76.92
CA ASP A 765 -57.81 -45.29 -77.06
C ASP A 765 -59.20 -44.63 -77.07
#